data_AF-T1IYX7-F1
#
_entry.id   AF-T1IYX7-F1
#
_cell.length_a   1.000
_cell.length_b   1.000
_cell.length_c   1.000
_cell.angle_alpha   90.00
_cell.angle_beta   90.00
_cell.angle_gamma   90.00
#
_symmetry.space_group_name_H-M   'P 1'
#
loop_
_entity.id
_entity.type
_entity.pdbx_description
1 polymer ?
#
loop_
_entity_poly.entity_id
_entity_poly.type
_entity_poly.pdbx_seq_one_letter_code
_entity_poly.pdbx_strand_id
1 'polypeptide(L)'
;VFTVFFNEDFTDPPRYVCPPNPRILLPCNCDSGGERGLTISCRKTNLATLSLVLKLINTPVDTFILSQCNIRRFFGPIFSHLTIFRLTINNSRVNDIESSVFHHVDSSLLELRLPRNNLDNVPSDSLSRLKYITLLDLGWNRIKNLKTKSFFGLNSLTDLYLNNNLIETIELNAFAGLQNLKKLHLYENQIQEIGTNIFKPLRPLTYLDLSNNNFTRLQTSYFVDLANLVYLNMSRNMIDTWTASTFARSAALRWLSVAGNRLTKVDAGMLRGMRPLNRLYLNDNQIENVERAAFTSSPRLRTIDLARNKLKKIPFNTFIKLRYCDGIDLSSNFITHLEEGSFKELNQLVLNLSYNGLQNISNGAFQDLILMDQLDLSHNEIRTIPSDCCNNADAVILNINHNKISNFTDIPYANMSNIKVINASYNLIKSIPKDAFPKLYELHTVDLSHNQIETINDAVLQPLFSIRYINFSYNHLTQIGAATIGTVPTLLELDLSHNNISKLTTEAFFRLVSIRILHLEHNSINNMILLPVALGELHLEHNVIEKIPDESFPFMNSLLRLHLDHNLFGDNLVAGSFRHLLTLQHLGLTYNNISHIPRDALQDMSSLQYLHLSHNRLTYIDRGAFGTLPIVFELHVDFNNISALSSNAFHGMLQLLVLNMSYNNVRHIPPGAFHGLVALTDLDLSHNQLTKLENKTHGVLADLLSLEKVNLSYNAISYVSKIMFPYSPYIPYKLSYVDLSYNKIPILTSEAVNGWKKLVTLLLHHNLVTEILKDVVKNLTKLETFDLSFNEISKLQSSSLGPSNSIKWMNLQRNRLRQWPIDVDTLAQVRVLNLQENRLDNISDQSLVTLLDKGARMLVAVSRTHNPIICDCRLRPLSHWINNQLEVDPWNEVKCSLPENLNNASIAQLSQEEFVCDANEPWKNLYPLDSHVKIRTLNKVNKNSVRITWLCLTSDDVGGFRLSIRELANNTLVQRVDIPYDTREQVVNGLSVEMKYSLCLTTISTDGTIRKGHAASCRALTRLSFAILL
;
A
#
# COMPACT_ATOMS: atom_id res chain seq x y z
N VAL A 1 -38.85 -9.24 -10.37
CA VAL A 1 -38.81 -7.93 -11.07
C VAL A 1 -38.52 -6.86 -10.04
N PHE A 2 -37.25 -6.54 -9.79
CA PHE A 2 -36.81 -5.32 -9.11
C PHE A 2 -35.31 -5.18 -9.37
N THR A 3 -34.95 -4.24 -10.23
CA THR A 3 -33.57 -3.76 -10.36
C THR A 3 -33.62 -2.25 -10.51
N VAL A 4 -32.94 -1.59 -9.57
CA VAL A 4 -32.73 -0.15 -9.46
C VAL A 4 -31.76 0.29 -10.54
N PHE A 5 -32.12 1.30 -11.34
CA PHE A 5 -31.16 2.09 -12.12
C PHE A 5 -30.89 3.39 -11.37
N PHE A 6 -29.61 3.67 -11.13
CA PHE A 6 -29.11 4.94 -10.63
C PHE A 6 -29.39 6.06 -11.65
N ASN A 7 -29.98 7.15 -11.18
CA ASN A 7 -30.01 8.42 -11.91
C ASN A 7 -28.58 8.95 -12.01
N GLU A 8 -28.11 9.18 -13.23
CA GLU A 8 -26.97 10.04 -13.50
C GLU A 8 -27.35 11.49 -13.14
N ASP A 9 -26.58 12.09 -12.24
CA ASP A 9 -26.67 13.51 -11.93
C ASP A 9 -26.40 14.34 -13.19
N PHE A 10 -27.43 15.04 -13.67
CA PHE A 10 -27.27 16.16 -14.60
C PHE A 10 -26.58 17.31 -13.84
N THR A 11 -25.25 17.34 -13.83
CA THR A 11 -24.50 18.54 -13.49
C THR A 11 -24.48 19.46 -14.70
N ASP A 12 -24.94 20.70 -14.55
CA ASP A 12 -24.78 21.75 -15.57
C ASP A 12 -23.30 21.82 -16.04
N PRO A 13 -23.06 22.04 -17.34
CA PRO A 13 -21.70 22.13 -17.86
C PRO A 13 -20.96 23.30 -17.21
N PRO A 14 -19.68 23.13 -16.85
CA PRO A 14 -18.92 24.14 -16.13
C PRO A 14 -18.82 25.43 -16.93
N ARG A 15 -18.94 26.58 -16.26
CA ARG A 15 -18.86 27.92 -16.88
C ARG A 15 -17.62 28.13 -17.77
N TYR A 16 -16.48 27.56 -17.37
CA TYR A 16 -15.24 27.55 -18.16
C TYR A 16 -14.87 26.13 -18.56
N VAL A 17 -14.68 25.88 -19.85
CA VAL A 17 -14.37 24.56 -20.42
C VAL A 17 -12.96 24.57 -21.03
N CYS A 18 -12.24 23.46 -20.92
CA CYS A 18 -10.93 23.30 -21.53
C CYS A 18 -11.01 23.40 -23.08
N PRO A 19 -9.93 23.84 -23.75
CA PRO A 19 -9.89 23.90 -25.21
C PRO A 19 -10.15 22.52 -25.84
N PRO A 20 -10.93 22.42 -26.94
CA PRO A 20 -11.24 21.15 -27.57
C PRO A 20 -10.03 20.45 -28.19
N ASN A 21 -8.97 21.20 -28.51
CA ASN A 21 -7.70 20.65 -28.96
C ASN A 21 -6.62 20.81 -27.88
N PRO A 22 -6.20 19.73 -27.20
CA PRO A 22 -5.22 19.80 -26.11
C PRO A 22 -3.82 20.20 -26.58
N ARG A 23 -3.50 20.08 -27.88
CA ARG A 23 -2.18 20.43 -28.42
C ARG A 23 -1.88 21.93 -28.39
N ILE A 24 -2.89 22.77 -28.17
CA ILE A 24 -2.74 24.23 -28.13
C ILE A 24 -1.89 24.68 -26.93
N LEU A 25 -1.96 23.97 -25.81
CA LEU A 25 -1.30 24.36 -24.55
C LEU A 25 0.03 23.64 -24.29
N LEU A 26 0.52 22.79 -25.20
CA LEU A 26 1.77 22.03 -25.01
C LEU A 26 2.96 22.95 -24.67
N PRO A 27 3.79 22.64 -23.64
CA PRO A 27 3.83 21.38 -22.86
C PRO A 27 2.90 21.31 -21.62
N CYS A 28 1.95 22.23 -21.47
CA CYS A 28 0.95 22.21 -20.41
C CYS A 28 -0.35 21.50 -20.85
N ASN A 29 -1.07 20.96 -19.87
CA ASN A 29 -2.37 20.32 -20.04
C ASN A 29 -3.45 21.12 -19.28
N CYS A 30 -4.65 21.19 -19.86
CA CYS A 30 -5.85 21.63 -19.14
C CYS A 30 -6.50 20.37 -18.54
N ASP A 31 -6.43 20.23 -17.22
CA ASP A 31 -6.88 19.04 -16.51
C ASP A 31 -8.41 19.03 -16.34
N SER A 32 -9.00 20.20 -16.07
CA SER A 32 -10.45 20.34 -15.91
C SER A 32 -10.93 21.79 -16.09
N GLY A 33 -12.20 21.90 -16.49
CA GLY A 33 -12.98 23.13 -16.43
C GLY A 33 -13.65 23.32 -15.06
N GLY A 34 -14.17 24.50 -14.79
CA GLY A 34 -14.83 24.81 -13.52
C GLY A 34 -15.56 26.15 -13.52
N GLU A 35 -16.17 26.49 -12.38
CA GLU A 35 -16.98 27.71 -12.23
C GLU A 35 -16.17 29.00 -12.13
N ARG A 36 -14.96 28.94 -11.53
CA ARG A 36 -14.08 30.10 -11.34
C ARG A 36 -13.00 30.26 -12.41
N GLY A 37 -12.66 29.18 -13.09
CA GLY A 37 -11.57 29.15 -14.07
C GLY A 37 -11.12 27.73 -14.37
N LEU A 38 -10.05 27.61 -15.16
CA LEU A 38 -9.46 26.33 -15.56
C LEU A 38 -8.46 25.80 -14.52
N THR A 39 -8.29 24.48 -14.49
CA THR A 39 -7.15 23.82 -13.83
C THR A 39 -6.11 23.47 -14.90
N ILE A 40 -4.91 24.01 -14.78
CA ILE A 40 -3.84 23.83 -15.76
C ILE A 40 -2.59 23.31 -15.06
N SER A 41 -2.00 22.25 -15.61
CA SER A 41 -0.75 21.67 -15.11
C SER A 41 0.33 21.64 -16.19
N CYS A 42 1.55 22.04 -15.83
CA CYS A 42 2.72 21.94 -16.68
C CYS A 42 3.78 21.09 -15.98
N ARG A 43 4.38 20.15 -16.72
CA ARG A 43 5.49 19.32 -16.22
C ARG A 43 6.71 19.47 -17.12
N LYS A 44 7.91 19.35 -16.54
CA LYS A 44 9.19 19.32 -17.30
C LYS A 44 9.36 20.45 -18.32
N THR A 45 8.92 21.64 -17.94
CA THR A 45 9.10 22.84 -18.77
C THR A 45 10.21 23.73 -18.20
N ASN A 46 10.62 24.70 -18.99
CA ASN A 46 11.54 25.76 -18.61
C ASN A 46 10.90 27.13 -18.78
N LEU A 47 11.54 28.15 -18.22
CA LEU A 47 11.00 29.51 -18.18
C LEU A 47 10.70 30.05 -19.59
N ALA A 48 11.61 29.79 -20.54
CA ALA A 48 11.41 30.18 -21.92
C ALA A 48 10.18 29.52 -22.55
N THR A 49 10.05 28.19 -22.52
CA THR A 49 8.92 27.48 -23.14
C THR A 49 7.60 27.79 -22.44
N LEU A 50 7.59 27.87 -21.11
CA LEU A 50 6.43 28.25 -20.32
C LEU A 50 5.87 29.62 -20.75
N SER A 51 6.73 30.62 -20.96
CA SER A 51 6.31 31.98 -21.34
C SER A 51 5.49 32.05 -22.64
N LEU A 52 5.66 31.10 -23.56
CA LEU A 52 4.89 31.04 -24.80
C LEU A 52 3.48 30.51 -24.55
N VAL A 53 3.36 29.44 -23.76
CA VAL A 53 2.06 28.84 -23.44
C VAL A 53 1.20 29.81 -22.65
N LEU A 54 1.80 30.52 -21.69
CA LEU A 54 1.06 31.48 -20.87
C LEU A 54 0.44 32.62 -21.70
N LYS A 55 1.07 33.01 -22.82
CA LYS A 55 0.51 34.02 -23.75
C LYS A 55 -0.74 33.53 -24.51
N LEU A 56 -1.01 32.23 -24.53
CA LEU A 56 -2.17 31.64 -25.20
C LEU A 56 -3.39 31.49 -24.29
N ILE A 57 -3.21 31.63 -22.97
CA ILE A 57 -4.28 31.47 -21.98
C ILE A 57 -4.99 32.81 -21.82
N ASN A 58 -6.23 32.90 -22.30
CA ASN A 58 -7.09 34.09 -22.20
C ASN A 58 -8.24 33.93 -21.20
N THR A 59 -8.29 32.82 -20.46
CA THR A 59 -9.32 32.51 -19.47
C THR A 59 -8.77 32.56 -18.05
N PRO A 60 -9.60 32.87 -17.03
CA PRO A 60 -9.19 32.76 -15.63
C PRO A 60 -8.74 31.35 -15.28
N VAL A 61 -7.73 31.24 -14.43
CA VAL A 61 -7.16 29.98 -13.95
C VAL A 61 -7.45 29.83 -12.47
N ASP A 62 -8.25 28.83 -12.10
CA ASP A 62 -8.54 28.55 -10.70
C ASP A 62 -7.30 27.94 -10.02
N THR A 63 -6.68 26.95 -10.67
CA THR A 63 -5.49 26.27 -10.14
C THR A 63 -4.43 26.10 -11.23
N PHE A 64 -3.24 26.64 -10.98
CA PHE A 64 -2.08 26.52 -11.87
C PHE A 64 -0.97 25.71 -11.18
N ILE A 65 -0.57 24.59 -11.78
CA ILE A 65 0.39 23.65 -11.20
C ILE A 65 1.64 23.53 -12.08
N LEU A 66 2.78 23.93 -11.55
CA LEU A 66 4.10 23.69 -12.12
C LEU A 66 4.80 22.59 -11.33
N SER A 67 5.19 21.51 -12.01
CA SER A 67 5.88 20.39 -11.37
C SER A 67 7.11 19.95 -12.16
N GLN A 68 8.20 19.63 -11.46
CA GLN A 68 9.44 19.15 -12.10
C GLN A 68 9.96 20.08 -13.20
N CYS A 69 9.74 21.39 -13.06
CA CYS A 69 10.27 22.38 -13.98
C CYS A 69 11.71 22.68 -13.56
N ASN A 70 12.69 22.57 -14.44
CA ASN A 70 14.10 22.79 -14.06
C ASN A 70 14.41 24.30 -14.00
N ILE A 71 13.68 25.06 -13.17
CA ILE A 71 13.72 26.53 -13.12
C ILE A 71 14.33 26.94 -11.77
N ARG A 72 15.59 27.40 -11.78
CA ARG A 72 16.28 27.83 -10.56
C ARG A 72 15.81 29.20 -10.08
N ARG A 73 15.49 30.11 -11.01
CA ARG A 73 15.06 31.47 -10.70
C ARG A 73 13.87 31.89 -11.55
N PHE A 74 12.80 32.36 -10.91
CA PHE A 74 11.71 33.04 -11.59
C PHE A 74 11.98 34.54 -11.62
N PHE A 75 11.92 35.14 -12.80
CA PHE A 75 12.17 36.57 -13.00
C PHE A 75 11.31 37.12 -14.15
N GLY A 76 11.13 38.44 -14.20
CA GLY A 76 10.26 39.09 -15.18
C GLY A 76 8.75 38.84 -14.98
N PRO A 77 7.88 39.47 -15.79
CA PRO A 77 6.42 39.47 -15.61
C PRO A 77 5.75 38.22 -16.23
N ILE A 78 6.20 37.01 -15.87
CA ILE A 78 5.75 35.77 -16.52
C ILE A 78 4.23 35.52 -16.41
N PHE A 79 3.57 36.01 -15.35
CA PHE A 79 2.14 35.84 -15.13
C PHE A 79 1.30 37.09 -15.42
N SER A 80 1.86 38.15 -16.01
CA SER A 80 1.22 39.48 -16.05
C SER A 80 -0.12 39.56 -16.79
N HIS A 81 -0.40 38.62 -17.70
CA HIS A 81 -1.63 38.59 -18.49
C HIS A 81 -2.71 37.64 -17.92
N LEU A 82 -2.44 36.99 -16.79
CA LEU A 82 -3.28 35.94 -16.24
C LEU A 82 -3.98 36.37 -14.97
N THR A 83 -5.15 35.79 -14.74
CA THR A 83 -5.84 35.82 -13.43
C THR A 83 -5.72 34.42 -12.83
N ILE A 84 -4.97 34.29 -11.73
CA ILE A 84 -4.68 33.00 -11.09
C ILE A 84 -5.12 33.06 -9.63
N PHE A 85 -5.98 32.13 -9.20
CA PHE A 85 -6.45 32.07 -7.82
C PHE A 85 -5.57 31.19 -6.93
N ARG A 86 -5.07 30.05 -7.44
CA ARG A 86 -4.16 29.15 -6.73
C ARG A 86 -2.95 28.81 -7.59
N LEU A 87 -1.74 29.05 -7.06
CA LEU A 87 -0.49 28.74 -7.74
C LEU A 87 0.31 27.73 -6.93
N THR A 88 0.62 26.59 -7.53
CA THR A 88 1.48 25.56 -6.94
C THR A 88 2.72 25.38 -7.80
N ILE A 89 3.91 25.54 -7.21
CA ILE A 89 5.19 25.23 -7.85
C ILE A 89 5.89 24.20 -6.98
N ASN A 90 5.95 22.94 -7.43
CA ASN A 90 6.55 21.87 -6.66
C ASN A 90 7.72 21.21 -7.40
N ASN A 91 8.68 20.70 -6.63
CA ASN A 91 9.80 19.90 -7.13
C ASN A 91 10.55 20.55 -8.32
N SER A 92 10.70 21.88 -8.31
CA SER A 92 11.20 22.64 -9.46
C SER A 92 12.56 23.28 -9.22
N ARG A 93 13.23 22.92 -8.11
CA ARG A 93 14.57 23.41 -7.73
C ARG A 93 14.66 24.95 -7.68
N VAL A 94 13.56 25.62 -7.33
CA VAL A 94 13.51 27.08 -7.26
C VAL A 94 14.33 27.56 -6.06
N ASN A 95 15.28 28.44 -6.32
CA ASN A 95 16.13 29.08 -5.31
C ASN A 95 15.70 30.54 -5.06
N ASP A 96 15.23 31.23 -6.10
CA ASP A 96 14.90 32.66 -6.05
C ASP A 96 13.67 33.01 -6.90
N ILE A 97 12.88 33.98 -6.45
CA ILE A 97 11.69 34.50 -7.14
C ILE A 97 11.76 36.02 -7.07
N GLU A 98 11.87 36.69 -8.21
CA GLU A 98 11.92 38.15 -8.30
C GLU A 98 10.55 38.80 -8.07
N SER A 99 10.54 40.05 -7.58
CA SER A 99 9.30 40.77 -7.25
C SER A 99 8.38 41.01 -8.44
N SER A 100 8.93 41.08 -9.66
CA SER A 100 8.15 41.29 -10.88
C SER A 100 7.27 40.10 -11.28
N VAL A 101 7.57 38.91 -10.76
CA VAL A 101 6.88 37.66 -11.14
C VAL A 101 5.40 37.72 -10.82
N PHE A 102 5.06 38.29 -9.67
CA PHE A 102 3.68 38.38 -9.19
C PHE A 102 2.97 39.69 -9.57
N HIS A 103 3.55 40.51 -10.45
CA HIS A 103 2.86 41.68 -10.96
C HIS A 103 1.56 41.26 -11.68
N HIS A 104 0.44 41.91 -11.36
CA HIS A 104 -0.93 41.69 -11.89
C HIS A 104 -1.70 40.51 -11.29
N VAL A 105 -1.03 39.45 -10.80
CA VAL A 105 -1.69 38.36 -10.07
C VAL A 105 -1.87 38.66 -8.58
N ASP A 106 -1.25 39.72 -8.08
CA ASP A 106 -1.30 40.19 -6.69
C ASP A 106 -2.70 40.54 -6.18
N SER A 107 -3.63 40.84 -7.10
CA SER A 107 -5.04 41.13 -6.79
C SER A 107 -5.96 39.90 -6.83
N SER A 108 -5.52 38.77 -7.38
CA SER A 108 -6.35 37.57 -7.57
C SER A 108 -5.88 36.35 -6.78
N LEU A 109 -4.59 36.25 -6.48
CA LEU A 109 -4.00 35.07 -5.85
C LEU A 109 -4.45 34.91 -4.39
N LEU A 110 -5.08 33.78 -4.09
CA LEU A 110 -5.57 33.39 -2.75
C LEU A 110 -4.67 32.34 -2.08
N GLU A 111 -4.08 31.43 -2.86
CA GLU A 111 -3.19 30.39 -2.33
C GLU A 111 -1.90 30.32 -3.13
N LEU A 112 -0.76 30.35 -2.44
CA LEU A 112 0.56 30.13 -3.02
C LEU A 112 1.24 28.96 -2.31
N ARG A 113 1.58 27.92 -3.07
CA ARG A 113 2.27 26.75 -2.56
C ARG A 113 3.58 26.56 -3.31
N LEU A 114 4.69 26.60 -2.59
CA LEU A 114 6.04 26.39 -3.10
C LEU A 114 6.76 25.19 -2.45
N PRO A 115 6.10 24.03 -2.22
CA PRO A 115 6.72 22.95 -1.46
C PRO A 115 7.78 22.21 -2.29
N ARG A 116 8.77 21.63 -1.60
CA ARG A 116 9.83 20.80 -2.22
C ARG A 116 10.65 21.58 -3.24
N ASN A 117 11.08 22.79 -2.89
CA ASN A 117 12.04 23.58 -3.66
C ASN A 117 13.33 23.79 -2.84
N ASN A 118 14.17 24.72 -3.28
CA ASN A 118 15.49 25.00 -2.70
C ASN A 118 15.56 26.45 -2.18
N LEU A 119 14.44 26.99 -1.68
CA LEU A 119 14.42 28.34 -1.14
C LEU A 119 15.26 28.39 0.15
N ASP A 120 16.34 29.17 0.14
CA ASP A 120 17.20 29.39 1.32
C ASP A 120 16.64 30.46 2.26
N ASN A 121 15.77 31.35 1.75
CA ASN A 121 15.12 32.43 2.50
C ASN A 121 13.68 32.62 2.00
N VAL A 122 12.84 33.25 2.83
CA VAL A 122 11.50 33.70 2.40
C VAL A 122 11.66 34.81 1.36
N PRO A 123 11.07 34.70 0.14
CA PRO A 123 11.18 35.69 -0.94
C PRO A 123 10.32 36.93 -0.63
N SER A 124 10.76 37.70 0.36
CA SER A 124 9.95 38.71 1.05
C SER A 124 9.53 39.85 0.12
N ASP A 125 10.43 40.30 -0.76
CA ASP A 125 10.15 41.37 -1.73
C ASP A 125 9.01 40.98 -2.68
N SER A 126 9.00 39.72 -3.10
CA SER A 126 8.02 39.16 -4.04
C SER A 126 6.67 38.89 -3.40
N LEU A 127 6.67 38.45 -2.14
CA LEU A 127 5.44 38.19 -1.40
C LEU A 127 4.74 39.47 -0.92
N SER A 128 5.48 40.57 -0.71
CA SER A 128 4.98 41.78 -0.06
C SER A 128 3.73 42.44 -0.68
N ARG A 129 3.45 42.12 -1.95
CA ARG A 129 2.30 42.65 -2.71
C ARG A 129 1.05 41.77 -2.63
N LEU A 130 1.16 40.52 -2.20
CA LEU A 130 0.08 39.51 -2.23
C LEU A 130 -0.92 39.71 -1.05
N LYS A 131 -1.65 40.82 -1.04
CA LYS A 131 -2.48 41.24 0.11
C LYS A 131 -3.68 40.33 0.40
N TYR A 132 -4.15 39.58 -0.59
CA TYR A 132 -5.35 38.74 -0.51
C TYR A 132 -5.07 37.26 -0.25
N ILE A 133 -3.79 36.88 -0.14
CA ILE A 133 -3.42 35.49 0.11
C ILE A 133 -3.92 35.03 1.49
N THR A 134 -4.57 33.88 1.54
CA THR A 134 -5.07 33.25 2.77
C THR A 134 -4.22 32.07 3.20
N LEU A 135 -3.57 31.39 2.24
CA LEU A 135 -2.66 30.27 2.49
C LEU A 135 -1.32 30.45 1.78
N LEU A 136 -0.25 30.32 2.55
CA LEU A 136 1.12 30.31 2.06
C LEU A 136 1.82 29.04 2.54
N ASP A 137 2.26 28.23 1.60
CA ASP A 137 3.02 27.00 1.88
C ASP A 137 4.44 27.10 1.35
N LEU A 138 5.40 27.16 2.27
CA LEU A 138 6.84 27.14 2.03
C LEU A 138 7.49 25.88 2.63
N GLY A 139 6.72 24.84 2.91
CA GLY A 139 7.22 23.61 3.52
C GLY A 139 8.20 22.85 2.61
N TRP A 140 9.04 21.98 3.18
CA TRP A 140 10.01 21.17 2.42
C TRP A 140 10.96 22.04 1.57
N ASN A 141 11.49 23.13 2.14
CA ASN A 141 12.50 23.99 1.53
C ASN A 141 13.80 23.96 2.36
N ARG A 142 14.69 24.94 2.16
CA ARG A 142 15.98 25.05 2.86
C ARG A 142 16.07 26.34 3.69
N ILE A 143 14.93 26.87 4.12
CA ILE A 143 14.88 28.16 4.82
C ILE A 143 15.56 28.00 6.17
N LYS A 144 16.62 28.79 6.40
CA LYS A 144 17.41 28.73 7.64
C LYS A 144 17.01 29.74 8.70
N ASN A 145 16.62 30.94 8.29
CA ASN A 145 16.31 32.04 9.20
C ASN A 145 15.08 32.80 8.73
N LEU A 146 14.19 33.16 9.66
CA LEU A 146 13.08 34.07 9.39
C LEU A 146 13.50 35.49 9.77
N LYS A 147 13.73 36.32 8.75
CA LYS A 147 14.23 37.68 8.92
C LYS A 147 13.11 38.64 9.29
N THR A 148 13.49 39.80 9.82
CA THR A 148 12.58 40.92 10.08
C THR A 148 11.75 41.23 8.83
N LYS A 149 10.41 41.34 8.98
CA LYS A 149 9.46 41.62 7.89
C LYS A 149 9.38 40.53 6.78
N SER A 150 9.78 39.29 7.03
CA SER A 150 9.70 38.21 6.03
C SER A 150 8.32 38.01 5.38
N PHE A 151 7.24 38.31 6.10
CA PHE A 151 5.86 38.17 5.62
C PHE A 151 5.08 39.49 5.56
N PHE A 152 5.79 40.61 5.52
CA PHE A 152 5.17 41.93 5.54
C PHE A 152 4.25 42.12 4.32
N GLY A 153 3.02 42.60 4.55
CA GLY A 153 2.02 42.83 3.50
C GLY A 153 0.98 41.70 3.33
N LEU A 154 1.21 40.52 3.92
CA LEU A 154 0.31 39.36 3.84
C LEU A 154 -0.83 39.41 4.88
N ASN A 155 -1.60 40.50 4.86
CA ASN A 155 -2.53 40.81 5.95
C ASN A 155 -3.74 39.86 6.03
N SER A 156 -4.09 39.17 4.94
CA SER A 156 -5.24 38.25 4.88
C SER A 156 -4.86 36.80 5.22
N LEU A 157 -3.58 36.52 5.48
CA LEU A 157 -3.06 35.17 5.66
C LEU A 157 -3.63 34.53 6.93
N THR A 158 -4.24 33.34 6.79
CA THR A 158 -4.82 32.55 7.89
C THR A 158 -4.01 31.30 8.21
N ASP A 159 -3.38 30.69 7.20
CA ASP A 159 -2.66 29.42 7.32
C ASP A 159 -1.25 29.57 6.72
N LEU A 160 -0.22 29.34 7.53
CA LEU A 160 1.19 29.43 7.13
C LEU A 160 1.93 28.13 7.41
N TYR A 161 2.49 27.53 6.35
CA TYR A 161 3.30 26.31 6.44
C TYR A 161 4.78 26.63 6.21
N LEU A 162 5.58 26.33 7.22
CA LEU A 162 7.03 26.46 7.25
C LEU A 162 7.71 25.16 7.70
N ASN A 163 6.95 24.06 7.73
CA ASN A 163 7.43 22.76 8.20
C ASN A 163 8.48 22.14 7.27
N ASN A 164 9.30 21.23 7.80
CA ASN A 164 10.34 20.54 7.03
C ASN A 164 11.28 21.55 6.34
N ASN A 165 11.77 22.51 7.10
CA ASN A 165 12.79 23.47 6.68
C ASN A 165 14.01 23.31 7.60
N LEU A 166 14.94 24.26 7.54
CA LEU A 166 16.15 24.28 8.37
C LEU A 166 16.11 25.47 9.34
N ILE A 167 14.92 25.89 9.78
CA ILE A 167 14.77 27.13 10.54
C ILE A 167 15.44 26.96 11.91
N GLU A 168 16.50 27.74 12.14
CA GLU A 168 17.24 27.81 13.40
C GLU A 168 16.81 29.02 14.23
N THR A 169 16.69 30.20 13.59
CA THR A 169 16.38 31.46 14.28
C THR A 169 15.22 32.24 13.65
N ILE A 170 14.48 32.96 14.50
CA ILE A 170 13.37 33.83 14.13
C ILE A 170 13.67 35.24 14.68
N GLU A 171 13.88 36.20 13.79
CA GLU A 171 14.19 37.59 14.17
C GLU A 171 12.95 38.34 14.69
N LEU A 172 13.19 39.38 15.49
CA LEU A 172 12.14 40.27 15.98
C LEU A 172 11.34 40.86 14.80
N ASN A 173 10.01 40.84 14.90
CA ASN A 173 9.10 41.31 13.84
C ASN A 173 9.16 40.50 12.52
N ALA A 174 9.67 39.27 12.52
CA ALA A 174 9.59 38.39 11.34
C ALA A 174 8.15 38.17 10.86
N PHE A 175 7.21 38.01 11.80
CA PHE A 175 5.77 37.83 11.53
C PHE A 175 4.97 39.14 11.47
N ALA A 176 5.63 40.30 11.32
CA ALA A 176 4.93 41.57 11.23
C ALA A 176 3.99 41.60 10.01
N GLY A 177 2.72 41.95 10.25
CA GLY A 177 1.67 42.00 9.22
C GLY A 177 0.67 40.84 9.27
N LEU A 178 0.98 39.74 9.96
CA LEU A 178 0.15 38.53 10.01
C LEU A 178 -0.99 38.60 11.04
N GLN A 179 -1.82 39.63 10.96
CA GLN A 179 -2.85 39.94 11.96
C GLN A 179 -4.07 39.01 11.94
N ASN A 180 -4.23 38.18 10.90
CA ASN A 180 -5.35 37.25 10.76
C ASN A 180 -4.91 35.78 10.83
N LEU A 181 -3.65 35.51 11.14
CA LEU A 181 -3.10 34.16 11.15
C LEU A 181 -3.74 33.33 12.26
N LYS A 182 -4.30 32.17 11.89
CA LYS A 182 -4.96 31.23 12.79
C LYS A 182 -4.12 29.98 13.02
N LYS A 183 -3.42 29.51 11.97
CA LYS A 183 -2.59 28.31 12.03
C LYS A 183 -1.17 28.57 11.57
N LEU A 184 -0.22 28.13 12.39
CA LEU A 184 1.21 28.21 12.11
C LEU A 184 1.83 26.83 12.28
N HIS A 185 2.41 26.31 11.19
CA HIS A 185 3.08 25.01 11.16
C HIS A 185 4.60 25.22 11.05
N LEU A 186 5.33 24.91 12.11
CA LEU A 186 6.78 25.03 12.23
C LEU A 186 7.46 23.69 12.57
N TYR A 187 6.73 22.58 12.47
CA TYR A 187 7.24 21.25 12.80
C TYR A 187 8.35 20.80 11.84
N GLU A 188 9.24 19.91 12.30
CA GLU A 188 10.40 19.43 11.53
C GLU A 188 11.31 20.60 11.10
N ASN A 189 11.83 21.32 12.09
CA ASN A 189 12.80 22.41 11.93
C ASN A 189 13.91 22.26 12.99
N GLN A 190 14.78 23.26 13.13
CA GLN A 190 15.94 23.22 14.04
C GLN A 190 15.85 24.30 15.14
N ILE A 191 14.63 24.73 15.49
CA ILE A 191 14.40 25.83 16.42
C ILE A 191 14.74 25.37 17.84
N GLN A 192 15.55 26.17 18.54
CA GLN A 192 15.97 25.89 19.92
C GLN A 192 15.23 26.75 20.95
N GLU A 193 14.95 28.00 20.60
CA GLU A 193 14.25 28.97 21.44
C GLU A 193 13.47 29.99 20.61
N ILE A 194 12.52 30.68 21.25
CA ILE A 194 11.75 31.77 20.64
C ILE A 194 12.06 33.07 21.38
N GLY A 195 12.51 34.10 20.67
CA GLY A 195 12.78 35.41 21.25
C GLY A 195 11.54 36.07 21.88
N THR A 196 11.75 37.05 22.75
CA THR A 196 10.65 37.82 23.37
C THR A 196 9.85 38.60 22.32
N ASN A 197 8.52 38.62 22.45
CA ASN A 197 7.59 39.37 21.59
C ASN A 197 7.55 38.92 20.11
N ILE A 198 8.14 37.77 19.75
CA ILE A 198 8.13 37.27 18.37
C ILE A 198 6.70 37.02 17.88
N PHE A 199 5.84 36.47 18.74
CA PHE A 199 4.44 36.19 18.41
C PHE A 199 3.46 37.32 18.72
N LYS A 200 3.95 38.51 19.10
CA LYS A 200 3.10 39.68 19.34
C LYS A 200 2.14 40.02 18.19
N PRO A 201 2.51 39.87 16.90
CA PRO A 201 1.58 40.04 15.78
C PRO A 201 0.51 38.93 15.65
N LEU A 202 0.75 37.76 16.25
CA LEU A 202 -0.03 36.53 16.07
C LEU A 202 -1.08 36.30 17.16
N ARG A 203 -1.67 37.37 17.73
CA ARG A 203 -2.71 37.27 18.77
C ARG A 203 -3.95 36.41 18.42
N PRO A 204 -4.41 36.30 17.16
CA PRO A 204 -5.54 35.44 16.82
C PRO A 204 -5.18 33.97 16.61
N LEU A 205 -3.90 33.59 16.76
CA LEU A 205 -3.44 32.22 16.53
C LEU A 205 -4.15 31.24 17.47
N THR A 206 -4.76 30.21 16.89
CA THR A 206 -5.48 29.16 17.63
C THR A 206 -4.76 27.81 17.56
N TYR A 207 -3.90 27.63 16.56
CA TYR A 207 -3.14 26.40 16.31
C TYR A 207 -1.67 26.71 16.10
N LEU A 208 -0.81 26.05 16.88
CA LEU A 208 0.64 26.14 16.75
C LEU A 208 1.25 24.73 16.85
N ASP A 209 1.99 24.35 15.81
CA ASP A 209 2.78 23.12 15.80
C ASP A 209 4.26 23.42 15.72
N LEU A 210 4.99 23.04 16.76
CA LEU A 210 6.43 23.18 16.96
C LEU A 210 7.07 21.81 17.25
N SER A 211 6.40 20.72 16.89
CA SER A 211 6.93 19.37 17.09
C SER A 211 8.19 19.10 16.25
N ASN A 212 9.00 18.11 16.62
CA ASN A 212 10.25 17.79 15.90
C ASN A 212 11.13 19.03 15.70
N ASN A 213 11.49 19.67 16.81
CA ASN A 213 12.45 20.78 16.86
C ASN A 213 13.48 20.46 17.97
N ASN A 214 14.28 21.46 18.37
CA ASN A 214 15.37 21.29 19.33
C ASN A 214 15.15 22.09 20.63
N PHE A 215 13.89 22.28 21.04
CA PHE A 215 13.56 22.99 22.28
C PHE A 215 14.02 22.19 23.50
N THR A 216 14.81 22.80 24.38
CA THR A 216 15.26 22.18 25.65
C THR A 216 14.43 22.58 26.86
N ARG A 217 13.80 23.77 26.85
CA ARG A 217 12.97 24.32 27.93
C ARG A 217 11.84 25.17 27.38
N LEU A 218 10.77 25.38 28.17
CA LEU A 218 9.70 26.32 27.83
C LEU A 218 9.69 27.54 28.77
N GLN A 219 9.83 28.73 28.18
CA GLN A 219 9.80 30.00 28.90
C GLN A 219 8.44 30.70 28.77
N THR A 220 8.06 31.50 29.78
CA THR A 220 6.84 32.30 29.76
C THR A 220 6.78 33.31 28.61
N SER A 221 7.93 33.83 28.18
CA SER A 221 8.06 34.76 27.05
C SER A 221 7.55 34.19 25.72
N TYR A 222 7.56 32.86 25.53
CA TYR A 222 7.19 32.23 24.26
C TYR A 222 5.69 32.37 23.98
N PHE A 223 4.84 32.23 25.00
CA PHE A 223 3.39 32.10 24.84
C PHE A 223 2.59 33.28 25.40
N VAL A 224 3.25 34.30 25.97
CA VAL A 224 2.60 35.42 26.66
C VAL A 224 1.60 36.20 25.78
N ASP A 225 1.84 36.26 24.47
CA ASP A 225 1.00 36.95 23.48
C ASP A 225 -0.11 36.06 22.88
N LEU A 226 -0.06 34.74 23.08
CA LEU A 226 -0.92 33.75 22.42
C LEU A 226 -2.15 33.36 23.26
N ALA A 227 -2.95 34.36 23.66
CA ALA A 227 -4.08 34.16 24.57
C ALA A 227 -5.23 33.29 23.99
N ASN A 228 -5.35 33.22 22.65
CA ASN A 228 -6.39 32.45 21.94
C ASN A 228 -5.95 31.04 21.52
N LEU A 229 -4.74 30.62 21.92
CA LEU A 229 -4.20 29.33 21.52
C LEU A 229 -5.04 28.19 22.12
N VAL A 230 -5.57 27.33 21.25
CA VAL A 230 -6.43 26.19 21.62
C VAL A 230 -5.65 24.87 21.52
N TYR A 231 -4.79 24.76 20.51
CA TYR A 231 -3.99 23.58 20.19
C TYR A 231 -2.51 23.95 20.17
N LEU A 232 -1.72 23.25 20.99
CA LEU A 232 -0.28 23.38 21.02
C LEU A 232 0.38 21.99 20.96
N ASN A 233 1.18 21.78 19.92
CA ASN A 233 2.01 20.59 19.77
C ASN A 233 3.49 20.96 19.93
N MET A 234 4.10 20.44 21.00
CA MET A 234 5.53 20.56 21.32
C MET A 234 6.19 19.17 21.38
N SER A 235 5.57 18.15 20.76
CA SER A 235 6.07 16.77 20.83
C SER A 235 7.43 16.61 20.16
N ARG A 236 8.18 15.59 20.56
CA ARG A 236 9.48 15.21 19.98
C ARG A 236 10.47 16.38 19.95
N ASN A 237 10.66 16.99 21.12
CA ASN A 237 11.68 17.99 21.38
C ASN A 237 12.61 17.45 22.48
N MET A 238 13.41 18.31 23.12
CA MET A 238 14.30 17.95 24.22
C MET A 238 13.88 18.59 25.55
N ILE A 239 12.58 18.86 25.72
CA ILE A 239 12.05 19.63 26.86
C ILE A 239 12.22 18.83 28.15
N ASP A 240 12.99 19.38 29.11
CA ASP A 240 13.22 18.76 30.42
C ASP A 240 12.26 19.29 31.53
N THR A 241 11.89 20.57 31.47
CA THR A 241 11.00 21.22 32.46
C THR A 241 10.43 22.57 31.95
N TRP A 242 9.45 23.11 32.67
CA TRP A 242 8.99 24.49 32.56
C TRP A 242 8.43 25.03 33.88
N THR A 243 8.30 26.36 33.97
CA THR A 243 7.84 27.05 35.18
C THR A 243 6.32 27.17 35.24
N ALA A 244 5.76 27.34 36.45
CA ALA A 244 4.32 27.52 36.64
C ALA A 244 3.72 28.78 35.98
N SER A 245 4.56 29.74 35.58
CA SER A 245 4.13 30.93 34.85
C SER A 245 4.08 30.73 33.33
N THR A 246 4.66 29.65 32.79
CA THR A 246 4.82 29.44 31.34
C THR A 246 3.49 29.53 30.58
N PHE A 247 2.42 28.95 31.10
CA PHE A 247 1.08 28.94 30.49
C PHE A 247 0.06 29.78 31.28
N ALA A 248 0.50 30.71 32.12
CA ALA A 248 -0.39 31.47 33.01
C ALA A 248 -1.48 32.28 32.26
N ARG A 249 -1.22 32.66 30.99
CA ARG A 249 -2.16 33.40 30.14
C ARG A 249 -2.87 32.55 29.08
N SER A 250 -2.60 31.24 29.03
CA SER A 250 -3.15 30.32 28.02
C SER A 250 -4.55 29.85 28.40
N ALA A 251 -5.47 30.81 28.59
CA ALA A 251 -6.81 30.57 29.10
C ALA A 251 -7.75 29.88 28.09
N ALA A 252 -7.33 29.71 26.83
CA ALA A 252 -8.08 29.01 25.79
C ALA A 252 -7.55 27.61 25.47
N LEU A 253 -6.43 27.19 26.07
CA LEU A 253 -5.74 25.96 25.68
C LEU A 253 -6.53 24.72 26.11
N ARG A 254 -6.89 23.88 25.14
CA ARG A 254 -7.69 22.66 25.33
C ARG A 254 -6.92 21.38 25.04
N TRP A 255 -5.92 21.47 24.17
CA TRP A 255 -5.11 20.35 23.73
C TRP A 255 -3.64 20.71 23.82
N LEU A 256 -2.90 19.94 24.61
CA LEU A 256 -1.45 20.08 24.77
C LEU A 256 -0.79 18.72 24.58
N SER A 257 0.14 18.64 23.63
CA SER A 257 1.06 17.51 23.51
C SER A 257 2.49 17.95 23.73
N VAL A 258 3.13 17.26 24.66
CA VAL A 258 4.57 17.32 24.95
C VAL A 258 5.15 15.91 24.91
N ALA A 259 4.53 15.02 24.13
CA ALA A 259 4.97 13.64 23.98
C ALA A 259 6.38 13.54 23.39
N GLY A 260 7.18 12.53 23.70
CA GLY A 260 8.50 12.36 23.08
C GLY A 260 9.56 13.37 23.56
N ASN A 261 9.47 13.85 24.80
CA ASN A 261 10.40 14.84 25.37
C ASN A 261 11.28 14.22 26.48
N ARG A 262 11.91 15.05 27.32
CA ARG A 262 12.82 14.64 28.41
C ARG A 262 12.26 14.99 29.79
N LEU A 263 10.94 15.09 29.93
CA LEU A 263 10.31 15.42 31.21
C LEU A 263 10.57 14.32 32.23
N THR A 264 10.97 14.69 33.45
CA THR A 264 11.31 13.74 34.53
C THR A 264 10.28 13.72 35.65
N LYS A 265 9.43 14.76 35.75
CA LYS A 265 8.40 14.88 36.79
C LYS A 265 7.16 15.62 36.28
N VAL A 266 6.03 15.41 36.95
CA VAL A 266 4.79 16.17 36.73
C VAL A 266 4.28 16.71 38.07
N ASP A 267 4.07 18.01 38.15
CA ASP A 267 3.57 18.72 39.34
C ASP A 267 2.38 19.64 39.02
N ALA A 268 1.68 20.11 40.07
CA ALA A 268 0.51 20.99 39.91
C ALA A 268 0.85 22.37 39.32
N GLY A 269 2.11 22.79 39.46
CA GLY A 269 2.63 24.04 38.90
C GLY A 269 2.70 23.99 37.38
N MET A 270 3.11 22.86 36.79
CA MET A 270 3.23 22.68 35.33
C MET A 270 1.92 22.92 34.59
N LEU A 271 0.77 22.66 35.22
CA LEU A 271 -0.56 22.83 34.63
C LEU A 271 -1.25 24.15 35.00
N ARG A 272 -0.59 25.01 35.76
CA ARG A 272 -1.15 26.28 36.22
C ARG A 272 -1.46 27.21 35.03
N GLY A 273 -2.69 27.72 35.00
CA GLY A 273 -3.20 28.60 33.94
C GLY A 273 -4.03 27.89 32.87
N MET A 274 -3.86 26.57 32.70
CA MET A 274 -4.55 25.75 31.69
C MET A 274 -5.84 25.13 32.24
N ARG A 275 -6.75 25.98 32.76
CA ARG A 275 -8.01 25.52 33.37
C ARG A 275 -8.96 24.76 32.42
N PRO A 276 -9.10 25.11 31.12
CA PRO A 276 -9.99 24.39 30.22
C PRO A 276 -9.30 23.25 29.45
N LEU A 277 -8.12 22.81 29.90
CA LEU A 277 -7.40 21.73 29.27
C LEU A 277 -8.23 20.44 29.34
N ASN A 278 -8.46 19.83 28.18
CA ASN A 278 -9.25 18.61 28.03
C ASN A 278 -8.36 17.40 27.75
N ARG A 279 -7.26 17.58 27.00
CA ARG A 279 -6.37 16.50 26.59
C ARG A 279 -4.91 16.88 26.83
N LEU A 280 -4.22 16.00 27.54
CA LEU A 280 -2.82 16.16 27.91
C LEU A 280 -2.05 14.90 27.54
N TYR A 281 -1.10 15.05 26.62
CA TYR A 281 -0.23 13.96 26.15
C TYR A 281 1.18 14.17 26.67
N LEU A 282 1.60 13.26 27.56
CA LEU A 282 2.90 13.21 28.24
C LEU A 282 3.64 11.90 27.94
N ASN A 283 3.13 11.09 27.01
CA ASN A 283 3.73 9.81 26.63
C ASN A 283 5.13 9.95 26.04
N ASP A 284 5.90 8.86 26.06
CA ASP A 284 7.27 8.83 25.51
C ASP A 284 8.19 9.89 26.15
N ASN A 285 8.10 10.07 27.47
CA ASN A 285 8.98 10.95 28.23
C ASN A 285 9.86 10.12 29.20
N GLN A 286 10.52 10.79 30.14
CA GLN A 286 11.36 10.16 31.15
C GLN A 286 10.75 10.34 32.55
N ILE A 287 9.42 10.43 32.65
CA ILE A 287 8.75 10.82 33.89
C ILE A 287 8.90 9.70 34.91
N GLU A 288 9.56 9.98 36.02
CA GLU A 288 9.77 9.03 37.12
C GLU A 288 8.75 9.21 38.24
N ASN A 289 8.28 10.44 38.46
CA ASN A 289 7.39 10.78 39.56
C ASN A 289 6.28 11.76 39.13
N VAL A 290 5.04 11.46 39.53
CA VAL A 290 3.90 12.38 39.46
C VAL A 290 3.54 12.80 40.88
N GLU A 291 3.47 14.11 41.15
CA GLU A 291 3.13 14.63 42.48
C GLU A 291 1.67 14.32 42.85
N ARG A 292 1.38 14.31 44.16
CA ARG A 292 0.00 14.29 44.66
C ARG A 292 -0.78 15.48 44.12
N ALA A 293 -2.03 15.25 43.73
CA ALA A 293 -2.91 16.29 43.20
C ALA A 293 -2.34 17.07 41.98
N ALA A 294 -1.37 16.51 41.24
CA ALA A 294 -0.69 17.18 40.13
C ALA A 294 -1.64 17.72 39.04
N PHE A 295 -2.81 17.10 38.87
CA PHE A 295 -3.78 17.49 37.84
C PHE A 295 -4.89 18.43 38.34
N THR A 296 -4.86 18.85 39.62
CA THR A 296 -5.93 19.65 40.25
C THR A 296 -6.12 21.03 39.60
N SER A 297 -5.06 21.58 38.98
CA SER A 297 -5.11 22.86 38.25
C SER A 297 -5.97 22.81 36.97
N SER A 298 -6.25 21.62 36.44
CA SER A 298 -6.97 21.38 35.18
C SER A 298 -8.12 20.38 35.37
N PRO A 299 -9.19 20.74 36.10
CA PRO A 299 -10.27 19.82 36.49
C PRO A 299 -11.17 19.35 35.32
N ARG A 300 -10.98 19.89 34.11
CA ARG A 300 -11.72 19.51 32.90
C ARG A 300 -10.99 18.48 32.03
N LEU A 301 -9.86 17.96 32.52
CA LEU A 301 -9.15 16.89 31.84
C LEU A 301 -10.08 15.69 31.63
N ARG A 302 -10.11 15.24 30.38
CA ARG A 302 -10.79 14.02 29.95
C ARG A 302 -9.79 12.90 29.74
N THR A 303 -8.71 13.22 29.03
CA THR A 303 -7.67 12.26 28.67
C THR A 303 -6.33 12.69 29.23
N ILE A 304 -5.67 11.77 29.94
CA ILE A 304 -4.30 11.88 30.43
C ILE A 304 -3.52 10.68 29.89
N ASP A 305 -2.55 10.95 29.02
CA ASP A 305 -1.67 9.92 28.48
C ASP A 305 -0.26 10.07 29.09
N LEU A 306 0.10 9.12 29.96
CA LEU A 306 1.38 8.98 30.63
C LEU A 306 2.11 7.70 30.19
N ALA A 307 1.69 7.08 29.08
CA ALA A 307 2.25 5.82 28.63
C ALA A 307 3.74 5.95 28.25
N ARG A 308 4.49 4.84 28.27
CA ARG A 308 5.91 4.81 27.85
C ARG A 308 6.77 5.84 28.59
N ASN A 309 6.68 5.82 29.92
CA ASN A 309 7.46 6.65 30.83
C ASN A 309 8.27 5.78 31.81
N LYS A 310 8.79 6.38 32.89
CA LYS A 310 9.61 5.70 33.89
C LYS A 310 8.94 5.58 35.26
N LEU A 311 7.61 5.65 35.31
CA LEU A 311 6.87 5.69 36.58
C LEU A 311 7.05 4.38 37.34
N LYS A 312 7.44 4.45 38.62
CA LYS A 312 7.59 3.28 39.50
C LYS A 312 6.42 3.06 40.44
N LYS A 313 5.69 4.12 40.75
CA LYS A 313 4.53 4.13 41.64
C LYS A 313 3.60 5.29 41.31
N ILE A 314 2.34 5.17 41.72
CA ILE A 314 1.34 6.23 41.67
C ILE A 314 1.00 6.61 43.11
N PRO A 315 1.34 7.83 43.57
CA PRO A 315 0.96 8.28 44.89
C PRO A 315 -0.56 8.36 45.07
N PHE A 316 -1.03 8.21 46.31
CA PHE A 316 -2.43 8.45 46.63
C PHE A 316 -2.89 9.86 46.20
N ASN A 317 -4.15 9.96 45.78
CA ASN A 317 -4.79 11.21 45.35
C ASN A 317 -4.10 11.94 44.17
N THR A 318 -3.31 11.25 43.34
CA THR A 318 -2.73 11.86 42.12
C THR A 318 -3.82 12.37 41.17
N PHE A 319 -4.92 11.60 40.98
CA PHE A 319 -6.01 11.92 40.05
C PHE A 319 -7.27 12.50 40.72
N ILE A 320 -7.13 13.09 41.91
CA ILE A 320 -8.27 13.59 42.69
C ILE A 320 -9.02 14.72 41.97
N LYS A 321 -10.35 14.78 42.14
CA LYS A 321 -11.27 15.79 41.57
C LYS A 321 -11.38 15.80 40.04
N LEU A 322 -10.91 14.76 39.35
CA LEU A 322 -11.00 14.64 37.89
C LEU A 322 -12.30 13.94 37.42
N ARG A 323 -13.46 14.47 37.81
CA ARG A 323 -14.78 13.83 37.57
C ARG A 323 -15.19 13.68 36.10
N TYR A 324 -14.49 14.37 35.20
CA TYR A 324 -14.71 14.31 33.76
C TYR A 324 -13.67 13.45 33.03
N CYS A 325 -12.72 12.85 33.76
CA CYS A 325 -11.68 12.03 33.18
C CYS A 325 -12.26 10.70 32.74
N ASP A 326 -12.26 10.47 31.43
CA ASP A 326 -12.76 9.25 30.79
C ASP A 326 -11.61 8.33 30.37
N GLY A 327 -10.37 8.83 30.28
CA GLY A 327 -9.22 8.01 29.90
C GLY A 327 -7.93 8.36 30.64
N ILE A 328 -7.35 7.36 31.32
CA ILE A 328 -6.02 7.45 31.93
C ILE A 328 -5.17 6.30 31.39
N ASP A 329 -4.14 6.63 30.62
CA ASP A 329 -3.17 5.66 30.11
C ASP A 329 -1.86 5.76 30.89
N LEU A 330 -1.55 4.68 31.61
CA LEU A 330 -0.32 4.47 32.39
C LEU A 330 0.48 3.28 31.85
N SER A 331 0.15 2.79 30.66
CA SER A 331 0.75 1.59 30.10
C SER A 331 2.24 1.76 29.79
N SER A 332 2.97 0.65 29.72
CA SER A 332 4.41 0.66 29.38
C SER A 332 5.23 1.56 30.33
N ASN A 333 5.01 1.41 31.63
CA ASN A 333 5.79 2.06 32.68
C ASN A 333 6.50 0.98 33.54
N PHE A 334 7.07 1.36 34.68
CA PHE A 334 7.70 0.44 35.63
C PHE A 334 6.93 0.37 36.95
N ILE A 335 5.61 0.54 36.92
CA ILE A 335 4.78 0.57 38.12
C ILE A 335 4.78 -0.83 38.72
N THR A 336 5.21 -0.94 39.99
CA THR A 336 5.33 -2.24 40.67
C THR A 336 4.30 -2.46 41.78
N HIS A 337 3.78 -1.37 42.36
CA HIS A 337 2.87 -1.39 43.50
C HIS A 337 1.84 -0.27 43.36
N LEU A 338 0.57 -0.57 43.69
CA LEU A 338 -0.50 0.43 43.84
C LEU A 338 -0.83 0.63 45.33
N GLU A 339 -0.81 1.89 45.79
CA GLU A 339 -1.14 2.28 47.15
C GLU A 339 -2.66 2.50 47.32
N GLU A 340 -3.15 2.50 48.56
CA GLU A 340 -4.54 2.85 48.88
C GLU A 340 -4.89 4.26 48.36
N GLY A 341 -6.04 4.39 47.68
CA GLY A 341 -6.51 5.67 47.15
C GLY A 341 -5.69 6.19 45.96
N SER A 342 -4.98 5.32 45.23
CA SER A 342 -4.30 5.67 43.97
C SER A 342 -5.29 6.22 42.93
N PHE A 343 -6.46 5.59 42.83
CA PHE A 343 -7.56 6.01 41.95
C PHE A 343 -8.83 6.23 42.79
N LYS A 344 -9.38 7.44 42.74
CA LYS A 344 -10.51 7.83 43.58
C LYS A 344 -11.45 8.82 42.91
N GLU A 345 -12.77 8.60 43.05
CA GLU A 345 -13.85 9.49 42.57
C GLU A 345 -13.79 9.77 41.05
N LEU A 346 -13.66 8.71 40.24
CA LEU A 346 -13.65 8.78 38.77
C LEU A 346 -14.87 8.04 38.21
N ASN A 347 -15.42 8.53 37.10
CA ASN A 347 -16.64 8.00 36.50
C ASN A 347 -16.41 7.70 35.01
N GLN A 348 -16.96 6.60 34.48
CA GLN A 348 -16.84 6.25 33.05
C GLN A 348 -15.38 6.20 32.58
N LEU A 349 -14.54 5.56 33.40
CA LEU A 349 -13.11 5.53 33.21
C LEU A 349 -12.68 4.33 32.36
N VAL A 350 -11.82 4.59 31.39
CA VAL A 350 -10.90 3.64 30.78
C VAL A 350 -9.55 3.80 31.46
N LEU A 351 -9.17 2.81 32.26
CA LEU A 351 -7.89 2.79 32.97
C LEU A 351 -6.97 1.73 32.38
N ASN A 352 -5.87 2.17 31.78
CA ASN A 352 -4.87 1.28 31.22
C ASN A 352 -3.60 1.28 32.07
N LEU A 353 -3.35 0.15 32.75
CA LEU A 353 -2.15 -0.12 33.54
C LEU A 353 -1.32 -1.27 32.92
N SER A 354 -1.57 -1.61 31.66
CA SER A 354 -0.91 -2.73 31.00
C SER A 354 0.58 -2.52 30.79
N TYR A 355 1.34 -3.60 30.55
CA TYR A 355 2.78 -3.54 30.28
C TYR A 355 3.54 -2.79 31.38
N ASN A 356 3.27 -3.13 32.64
CA ASN A 356 3.97 -2.63 33.80
C ASN A 356 4.67 -3.80 34.53
N GLY A 357 5.23 -3.53 35.70
CA GLY A 357 5.82 -4.56 36.57
C GLY A 357 4.96 -4.83 37.80
N LEU A 358 3.63 -4.66 37.72
CA LEU A 358 2.75 -4.63 38.87
C LEU A 358 2.71 -6.01 39.54
N GLN A 359 3.14 -6.08 40.79
CA GLN A 359 3.14 -7.32 41.59
C GLN A 359 2.09 -7.28 42.69
N ASN A 360 1.94 -6.13 43.36
CA ASN A 360 1.10 -5.97 44.54
C ASN A 360 0.11 -4.82 44.37
N ILE A 361 -1.16 -5.09 44.66
CA ILE A 361 -2.24 -4.10 44.69
C ILE A 361 -2.71 -4.00 46.15
N SER A 362 -2.74 -2.79 46.73
CA SER A 362 -3.19 -2.59 48.11
C SER A 362 -4.73 -2.62 48.21
N ASN A 363 -5.25 -2.90 49.41
CA ASN A 363 -6.68 -2.73 49.70
C ASN A 363 -7.10 -1.27 49.45
N GLY A 364 -8.29 -1.09 48.90
CA GLY A 364 -8.79 0.23 48.51
C GLY A 364 -7.90 0.98 47.50
N ALA A 365 -7.14 0.31 46.63
CA ALA A 365 -6.39 0.99 45.56
C ALA A 365 -7.33 1.68 44.55
N PHE A 366 -8.50 1.08 44.32
CA PHE A 366 -9.57 1.55 43.45
C PHE A 366 -10.80 1.90 44.32
N GLN A 367 -11.07 3.19 44.53
CA GLN A 367 -12.18 3.67 45.38
C GLN A 367 -13.17 4.51 44.59
N ASP A 368 -14.46 4.23 44.70
CA ASP A 368 -15.53 5.03 44.09
C ASP A 368 -15.31 5.25 42.59
N LEU A 369 -14.98 4.17 41.87
CA LEU A 369 -14.80 4.15 40.43
C LEU A 369 -16.09 3.65 39.77
N ILE A 370 -17.04 4.56 39.62
CA ILE A 370 -18.42 4.21 39.25
C ILE A 370 -18.50 4.06 37.72
N LEU A 371 -19.05 2.93 37.27
CA LEU A 371 -19.26 2.62 35.85
C LEU A 371 -17.96 2.69 35.04
N MET A 372 -16.90 1.99 35.45
CA MET A 372 -15.71 1.89 34.61
C MET A 372 -16.03 1.11 33.34
N ASP A 373 -15.66 1.66 32.20
CA ASP A 373 -15.82 0.97 30.92
C ASP A 373 -14.79 -0.16 30.81
N GLN A 374 -13.55 0.09 31.24
CA GLN A 374 -12.47 -0.88 31.15
C GLN A 374 -11.41 -0.67 32.24
N LEU A 375 -11.01 -1.78 32.85
CA LEU A 375 -9.82 -1.88 33.68
C LEU A 375 -8.84 -2.86 33.03
N ASP A 376 -7.72 -2.33 32.54
CA ASP A 376 -6.66 -3.12 31.91
C ASP A 376 -5.44 -3.26 32.82
N LEU A 377 -5.24 -4.47 33.32
CA LEU A 377 -4.11 -4.90 34.16
C LEU A 377 -3.23 -5.92 33.41
N SER A 378 -3.39 -6.06 32.10
CA SER A 378 -2.70 -7.07 31.31
C SER A 378 -1.18 -6.87 31.25
N HIS A 379 -0.42 -7.91 30.93
CA HIS A 379 1.05 -7.83 30.81
C HIS A 379 1.72 -7.21 32.05
N ASN A 380 1.46 -7.81 33.21
CA ASN A 380 2.03 -7.43 34.49
C ASN A 380 2.60 -8.67 35.20
N GLU A 381 2.97 -8.54 36.48
CA GLU A 381 3.51 -9.65 37.28
C GLU A 381 2.59 -10.02 38.45
N ILE A 382 1.28 -9.78 38.30
CA ILE A 382 0.29 -9.93 39.36
C ILE A 382 0.12 -11.41 39.68
N ARG A 383 0.20 -11.76 40.98
CA ARG A 383 -0.05 -13.13 41.47
C ARG A 383 -1.44 -13.28 42.08
N THR A 384 -1.91 -12.26 42.78
CA THR A 384 -3.17 -12.24 43.52
C THR A 384 -3.76 -10.83 43.47
N ILE A 385 -5.08 -10.68 43.35
CA ILE A 385 -5.77 -9.40 43.46
C ILE A 385 -6.60 -9.43 44.74
N PRO A 386 -6.34 -8.56 45.75
CA PRO A 386 -7.14 -8.61 46.98
C PRO A 386 -8.61 -8.30 46.73
N SER A 387 -9.53 -9.03 47.37
CA SER A 387 -10.98 -8.78 47.23
C SER A 387 -11.38 -7.34 47.57
N ASP A 388 -10.70 -6.76 48.56
CA ASP A 388 -11.01 -5.43 49.10
C ASP A 388 -10.22 -4.31 48.38
N CYS A 389 -9.54 -4.61 47.27
CA CYS A 389 -8.85 -3.57 46.49
C CYS A 389 -9.82 -2.64 45.77
N CYS A 390 -11.05 -3.10 45.52
CA CYS A 390 -12.07 -2.43 44.74
C CYS A 390 -13.27 -2.06 45.61
N ASN A 391 -13.21 -0.92 46.30
CA ASN A 391 -14.34 -0.43 47.10
C ASN A 391 -15.26 0.42 46.24
N ASN A 392 -16.48 -0.06 45.99
CA ASN A 392 -17.46 0.63 45.14
C ASN A 392 -16.89 0.94 43.74
N ALA A 393 -16.26 -0.07 43.12
CA ALA A 393 -15.61 0.02 41.82
C ALA A 393 -16.13 -1.11 40.93
N ASP A 394 -16.78 -0.76 39.84
CA ASP A 394 -17.46 -1.70 38.95
C ASP A 394 -16.97 -1.50 37.51
N ALA A 395 -16.60 -2.59 36.83
CA ALA A 395 -16.00 -2.57 35.50
C ALA A 395 -16.84 -3.39 34.52
N VAL A 396 -16.99 -2.90 33.28
CA VAL A 396 -17.64 -3.67 32.20
C VAL A 396 -16.67 -4.67 31.58
N ILE A 397 -15.42 -4.25 31.36
CA ILE A 397 -14.34 -5.08 30.79
C ILE A 397 -13.19 -5.16 31.79
N LEU A 398 -12.78 -6.39 32.12
CA LEU A 398 -11.63 -6.67 32.96
C LEU A 398 -10.59 -7.49 32.18
N ASN A 399 -9.44 -6.87 31.88
CA ASN A 399 -8.30 -7.54 31.26
C ASN A 399 -7.23 -7.79 32.30
N ILE A 400 -6.94 -9.06 32.58
CA ILE A 400 -5.90 -9.52 33.51
C ILE A 400 -4.99 -10.56 32.84
N ASN A 401 -4.99 -10.62 31.50
CA ASN A 401 -4.19 -11.57 30.72
C ASN A 401 -2.69 -11.28 30.80
N HIS A 402 -1.85 -12.28 30.54
CA HIS A 402 -0.39 -12.19 30.67
C HIS A 402 0.04 -11.72 32.08
N ASN A 403 -0.42 -12.43 33.10
CA ASN A 403 -0.01 -12.23 34.49
C ASN A 403 0.49 -13.57 35.08
N LYS A 404 0.68 -13.64 36.40
CA LYS A 404 1.15 -14.83 37.12
C LYS A 404 0.06 -15.35 38.09
N ILE A 405 -1.21 -15.12 37.76
CA ILE A 405 -2.35 -15.50 38.60
C ILE A 405 -2.49 -17.02 38.57
N SER A 406 -2.54 -17.65 39.74
CA SER A 406 -2.62 -19.11 39.86
C SER A 406 -3.97 -19.61 40.39
N ASN A 407 -4.66 -18.78 41.17
CA ASN A 407 -5.96 -19.08 41.73
C ASN A 407 -7.01 -18.16 41.14
N PHE A 408 -8.02 -18.73 40.50
CA PHE A 408 -9.08 -17.98 39.84
C PHE A 408 -10.01 -17.25 40.83
N THR A 409 -10.11 -17.72 42.09
CA THR A 409 -10.92 -17.04 43.11
C THR A 409 -10.31 -15.72 43.58
N ASP A 410 -9.05 -15.45 43.22
CA ASP A 410 -8.37 -14.21 43.58
C ASP A 410 -8.83 -13.03 42.71
N ILE A 411 -9.80 -13.21 41.83
CA ILE A 411 -10.38 -12.13 41.04
C ILE A 411 -11.50 -11.47 41.87
N PRO A 412 -11.53 -10.13 42.02
CA PRO A 412 -12.39 -9.44 42.98
C PRO A 412 -13.85 -9.33 42.51
N TYR A 413 -14.54 -10.45 42.34
CA TYR A 413 -15.92 -10.51 41.85
C TYR A 413 -16.96 -9.93 42.80
N ALA A 414 -16.67 -9.87 44.11
CA ALA A 414 -17.62 -9.42 45.13
C ALA A 414 -18.11 -7.98 44.89
N ASN A 415 -17.27 -7.14 44.28
CA ASN A 415 -17.54 -5.72 44.10
C ASN A 415 -17.68 -5.30 42.62
N MET A 416 -17.49 -6.22 41.66
CA MET A 416 -17.56 -5.97 40.21
C MET A 416 -18.69 -6.77 39.55
N SER A 417 -19.94 -6.48 39.93
CA SER A 417 -21.10 -7.28 39.50
C SER A 417 -21.54 -7.05 38.04
N ASN A 418 -21.11 -5.96 37.39
CA ASN A 418 -21.55 -5.61 36.03
C ASN A 418 -20.54 -6.01 34.95
N ILE A 419 -19.58 -6.88 35.29
CA ILE A 419 -18.62 -7.39 34.32
C ILE A 419 -19.33 -8.16 33.21
N LYS A 420 -19.02 -7.78 31.98
CA LYS A 420 -19.52 -8.38 30.74
C LYS A 420 -18.47 -9.22 30.03
N VAL A 421 -17.20 -8.79 30.12
CA VAL A 421 -16.05 -9.44 29.49
C VAL A 421 -14.94 -9.63 30.50
N ILE A 422 -14.44 -10.87 30.60
CA ILE A 422 -13.25 -11.21 31.36
C ILE A 422 -12.23 -11.83 30.43
N ASN A 423 -11.04 -11.24 30.37
CA ASN A 423 -9.88 -11.87 29.75
C ASN A 423 -8.83 -12.19 30.82
N ALA A 424 -8.68 -13.49 31.12
CA ALA A 424 -7.70 -14.03 32.05
C ALA A 424 -6.75 -15.03 31.36
N SER A 425 -6.61 -14.93 30.04
CA SER A 425 -5.71 -15.76 29.25
C SER A 425 -4.24 -15.56 29.64
N TYR A 426 -3.36 -16.51 29.28
CA TYR A 426 -1.92 -16.41 29.56
C TYR A 426 -1.61 -16.16 31.05
N ASN A 427 -2.20 -16.96 31.92
CA ASN A 427 -1.93 -16.99 33.37
C ASN A 427 -1.48 -18.40 33.79
N LEU A 428 -1.45 -18.66 35.09
CA LEU A 428 -1.01 -19.94 35.68
C LEU A 428 -2.17 -20.65 36.39
N ILE A 429 -3.41 -20.42 35.96
CA ILE A 429 -4.61 -20.97 36.61
C ILE A 429 -4.65 -22.47 36.42
N LYS A 430 -4.79 -23.24 37.52
CA LYS A 430 -4.77 -24.71 37.50
C LYS A 430 -6.14 -25.39 37.53
N SER A 431 -7.13 -24.74 38.13
CA SER A 431 -8.46 -25.31 38.30
C SER A 431 -9.51 -24.23 38.45
N ILE A 432 -10.73 -24.53 38.03
CA ILE A 432 -11.89 -23.66 38.23
C ILE A 432 -12.77 -24.26 39.35
N PRO A 433 -12.73 -23.71 40.58
CA PRO A 433 -13.49 -24.24 41.72
C PRO A 433 -14.97 -23.89 41.63
N LYS A 434 -15.81 -24.58 42.42
CA LYS A 434 -17.29 -24.45 42.40
C LYS A 434 -17.80 -23.02 42.58
N ASP A 435 -17.15 -22.25 43.43
CA ASP A 435 -17.58 -20.89 43.79
C ASP A 435 -16.85 -19.79 42.97
N ALA A 436 -16.26 -20.17 41.84
CA ALA A 436 -15.49 -19.28 40.96
C ALA A 436 -16.28 -18.07 40.42
N PHE A 437 -17.58 -18.24 40.15
CA PHE A 437 -18.42 -17.19 39.54
C PHE A 437 -19.60 -16.81 40.44
N PRO A 438 -19.51 -15.72 41.22
CA PRO A 438 -20.63 -15.26 42.03
C PRO A 438 -21.52 -14.27 41.27
N LYS A 439 -22.82 -14.60 41.07
CA LYS A 439 -23.89 -13.68 40.61
C LYS A 439 -23.55 -12.73 39.43
N LEU A 440 -22.67 -13.14 38.51
CA LEU A 440 -22.28 -12.37 37.32
C LEU A 440 -23.30 -12.55 36.19
N TYR A 441 -24.49 -11.98 36.36
CA TYR A 441 -25.62 -12.23 35.44
C TYR A 441 -25.45 -11.61 34.06
N GLU A 442 -24.62 -10.57 33.94
CA GLU A 442 -24.37 -9.84 32.68
C GLU A 442 -23.15 -10.37 31.91
N LEU A 443 -22.43 -11.35 32.48
CA LEU A 443 -21.21 -11.90 31.88
C LEU A 443 -21.55 -12.65 30.59
N HIS A 444 -21.00 -12.19 29.47
CA HIS A 444 -21.25 -12.78 28.15
C HIS A 444 -20.02 -13.45 27.53
N THR A 445 -18.81 -13.01 27.88
CA THR A 445 -17.55 -13.53 27.31
C THR A 445 -16.54 -13.80 28.43
N VAL A 446 -16.00 -15.02 28.43
CA VAL A 446 -14.91 -15.44 29.31
C VAL A 446 -13.81 -16.06 28.47
N ASP A 447 -12.61 -15.48 28.55
CA ASP A 447 -11.40 -16.05 27.96
C ASP A 447 -10.43 -16.51 29.05
N LEU A 448 -10.22 -17.82 29.09
CA LEU A 448 -9.32 -18.53 30.00
C LEU A 448 -8.29 -19.37 29.22
N SER A 449 -8.07 -19.02 27.96
CA SER A 449 -7.09 -19.70 27.10
C SER A 449 -5.65 -19.57 27.62
N HIS A 450 -4.75 -20.45 27.19
CA HIS A 450 -3.33 -20.38 27.55
C HIS A 450 -3.08 -20.34 29.07
N ASN A 451 -3.75 -21.22 29.81
CA ASN A 451 -3.54 -21.41 31.25
C ASN A 451 -3.03 -22.84 31.52
N GLN A 452 -3.08 -23.29 32.77
CA GLN A 452 -2.69 -24.63 33.19
C GLN A 452 -3.89 -25.42 33.71
N ILE A 453 -5.10 -25.16 33.19
CA ILE A 453 -6.34 -25.68 33.77
C ILE A 453 -6.40 -27.19 33.50
N GLU A 454 -6.41 -27.99 34.58
CA GLU A 454 -6.52 -29.45 34.54
C GLU A 454 -7.97 -29.92 34.76
N THR A 455 -8.70 -29.23 35.64
CA THR A 455 -10.06 -29.61 36.05
C THR A 455 -10.99 -28.41 36.19
N ILE A 456 -12.24 -28.59 35.77
CA ILE A 456 -13.35 -27.64 35.96
C ILE A 456 -14.39 -28.31 36.85
N ASN A 457 -14.83 -27.65 37.92
CA ASN A 457 -15.84 -28.21 38.82
C ASN A 457 -17.23 -28.26 38.16
N ASP A 458 -18.03 -29.27 38.50
CA ASP A 458 -19.39 -29.38 38.01
C ASP A 458 -20.28 -28.23 38.51
N ALA A 459 -21.26 -27.83 37.69
CA ALA A 459 -22.21 -26.76 37.97
C ALA A 459 -21.61 -25.35 38.17
N VAL A 460 -20.31 -25.16 37.97
CA VAL A 460 -19.63 -23.86 38.18
C VAL A 460 -20.16 -22.73 37.28
N LEU A 461 -20.68 -23.08 36.09
CA LEU A 461 -21.21 -22.12 35.12
C LEU A 461 -22.71 -21.84 35.29
N GLN A 462 -23.42 -22.55 36.18
CA GLN A 462 -24.88 -22.36 36.39
C GLN A 462 -25.33 -20.92 36.65
N PRO A 463 -24.56 -20.06 37.36
CA PRO A 463 -24.97 -18.68 37.62
C PRO A 463 -24.93 -17.74 36.39
N LEU A 464 -24.31 -18.17 35.29
CA LEU A 464 -23.97 -17.31 34.15
C LEU A 464 -25.09 -17.28 33.09
N PHE A 465 -26.19 -16.59 33.37
CA PHE A 465 -27.38 -16.59 32.51
C PHE A 465 -27.20 -15.91 31.13
N SER A 466 -26.21 -15.03 30.99
CA SER A 466 -25.98 -14.28 29.75
C SER A 466 -24.78 -14.78 28.95
N ILE A 467 -24.15 -15.88 29.36
CA ILE A 467 -22.91 -16.36 28.74
C ILE A 467 -23.15 -16.79 27.30
N ARG A 468 -22.27 -16.34 26.39
CA ARG A 468 -22.35 -16.62 24.95
C ARG A 468 -21.07 -17.22 24.40
N TYR A 469 -19.93 -16.81 24.94
CA TYR A 469 -18.62 -17.24 24.50
C TYR A 469 -17.76 -17.66 25.69
N ILE A 470 -17.18 -18.85 25.60
CA ILE A 470 -16.20 -19.35 26.56
C ILE A 470 -15.01 -19.92 25.80
N ASN A 471 -13.80 -19.45 26.15
CA ASN A 471 -12.55 -20.01 25.63
C ASN A 471 -11.73 -20.68 26.74
N PHE A 472 -11.48 -21.97 26.56
CA PHE A 472 -10.62 -22.81 27.40
C PHE A 472 -9.45 -23.42 26.60
N SER A 473 -9.15 -22.91 25.40
CA SER A 473 -8.10 -23.48 24.57
C SER A 473 -6.70 -23.37 25.17
N TYR A 474 -5.76 -24.17 24.69
CA TYR A 474 -4.38 -24.17 25.19
C TYR A 474 -4.29 -24.34 26.72
N ASN A 475 -4.97 -25.37 27.23
CA ASN A 475 -4.95 -25.76 28.64
C ASN A 475 -4.56 -27.24 28.77
N HIS A 476 -4.74 -27.83 29.96
CA HIS A 476 -4.38 -29.21 30.26
C HIS A 476 -5.60 -30.07 30.63
N LEU A 477 -6.78 -29.73 30.11
CA LEU A 477 -8.01 -30.47 30.40
C LEU A 477 -7.89 -31.89 29.85
N THR A 478 -8.21 -32.88 30.68
CA THR A 478 -8.13 -34.31 30.31
C THR A 478 -9.50 -34.96 30.10
N GLN A 479 -10.54 -34.39 30.73
CA GLN A 479 -11.90 -34.91 30.70
C GLN A 479 -12.94 -33.79 30.79
N ILE A 480 -14.12 -34.00 30.17
CA ILE A 480 -15.29 -33.12 30.29
C ILE A 480 -16.54 -33.97 30.57
N GLY A 481 -17.29 -33.59 31.60
CA GLY A 481 -18.55 -34.21 31.99
C GLY A 481 -19.78 -33.40 31.60
N ALA A 482 -20.95 -34.04 31.57
CA ALA A 482 -22.23 -33.41 31.24
C ALA A 482 -22.65 -32.29 32.21
N ALA A 483 -22.26 -32.37 33.48
CA ALA A 483 -22.59 -31.36 34.50
C ALA A 483 -21.59 -30.17 34.52
N THR A 484 -20.48 -30.28 33.79
CA THR A 484 -19.44 -29.25 33.76
C THR A 484 -19.84 -28.10 32.85
N ILE A 485 -20.18 -28.39 31.60
CA ILE A 485 -20.48 -27.38 30.56
C ILE A 485 -21.96 -27.43 30.15
N GLY A 486 -22.62 -28.59 30.21
CA GLY A 486 -24.01 -28.77 29.80
C GLY A 486 -25.06 -28.03 30.65
N THR A 487 -24.64 -27.19 31.60
CA THR A 487 -25.51 -26.36 32.44
C THR A 487 -25.84 -24.99 31.86
N VAL A 488 -25.19 -24.56 30.77
CA VAL A 488 -25.36 -23.22 30.17
C VAL A 488 -25.97 -23.26 28.76
N PRO A 489 -27.31 -23.29 28.63
CA PRO A 489 -27.98 -23.43 27.33
C PRO A 489 -27.86 -22.20 26.41
N THR A 490 -27.39 -21.07 26.92
CA THR A 490 -27.25 -19.80 26.17
C THR A 490 -25.97 -19.69 25.35
N LEU A 491 -25.03 -20.62 25.57
CA LEU A 491 -23.73 -20.61 24.94
C LEU A 491 -23.86 -20.73 23.42
N LEU A 492 -23.21 -19.84 22.67
CA LEU A 492 -23.20 -19.81 21.22
C LEU A 492 -21.91 -20.41 20.66
N GLU A 493 -20.80 -20.20 21.36
CA GLU A 493 -19.49 -20.68 20.96
C GLU A 493 -18.68 -21.15 22.17
N LEU A 494 -18.03 -22.29 22.00
CA LEU A 494 -17.21 -22.93 23.00
C LEU A 494 -15.91 -23.39 22.36
N ASP A 495 -14.80 -22.90 22.92
CA ASP A 495 -13.47 -23.31 22.51
C ASP A 495 -12.78 -24.18 23.56
N LEU A 496 -12.55 -25.44 23.21
CA LEU A 496 -11.83 -26.45 23.99
C LEU A 496 -10.62 -26.99 23.23
N SER A 497 -10.20 -26.31 22.15
CA SER A 497 -9.09 -26.73 21.30
C SER A 497 -7.76 -26.75 22.06
N HIS A 498 -6.74 -27.45 21.53
CA HIS A 498 -5.40 -27.47 22.11
C HIS A 498 -5.39 -27.86 23.60
N ASN A 499 -6.10 -28.93 23.96
CA ASN A 499 -6.12 -29.51 25.30
C ASN A 499 -5.66 -30.97 25.23
N ASN A 500 -5.78 -31.70 26.34
CA ASN A 500 -5.39 -33.10 26.43
C ASN A 500 -6.61 -34.02 26.63
N ILE A 501 -7.76 -33.61 26.08
CA ILE A 501 -9.06 -34.25 26.33
C ILE A 501 -9.06 -35.62 25.65
N SER A 502 -9.23 -36.67 26.45
CA SER A 502 -9.37 -38.06 25.97
C SER A 502 -10.64 -38.74 26.46
N LYS A 503 -11.24 -38.23 27.56
CA LYS A 503 -12.46 -38.77 28.16
C LYS A 503 -13.59 -37.75 28.08
N LEU A 504 -14.49 -37.96 27.13
CA LEU A 504 -15.75 -37.22 27.03
C LEU A 504 -16.90 -38.14 27.44
N THR A 505 -17.76 -37.68 28.35
CA THR A 505 -19.04 -38.38 28.58
C THR A 505 -19.92 -38.24 27.35
N THR A 506 -20.69 -39.28 27.00
CA THR A 506 -21.53 -39.32 25.79
C THR A 506 -22.46 -38.10 25.66
N GLU A 507 -22.97 -37.58 26.78
CA GLU A 507 -23.89 -36.43 26.82
C GLU A 507 -23.23 -35.09 27.20
N ALA A 508 -21.89 -34.97 27.09
CA ALA A 508 -21.13 -33.81 27.59
C ALA A 508 -21.69 -32.45 27.10
N PHE A 509 -22.08 -32.38 25.82
CA PHE A 509 -22.54 -31.15 25.16
C PHE A 509 -24.01 -31.19 24.74
N PHE A 510 -24.72 -32.31 24.97
CA PHE A 510 -26.06 -32.55 24.44
C PHE A 510 -27.09 -31.47 24.85
N ARG A 511 -26.91 -30.89 26.05
CA ARG A 511 -27.81 -29.85 26.62
C ARG A 511 -27.54 -28.42 26.11
N LEU A 512 -26.52 -28.20 25.29
CA LEU A 512 -26.19 -26.88 24.74
C LEU A 512 -27.09 -26.53 23.56
N VAL A 513 -28.35 -26.18 23.85
CA VAL A 513 -29.38 -25.99 22.82
C VAL A 513 -29.18 -24.77 21.90
N SER A 514 -28.33 -23.81 22.27
CA SER A 514 -28.07 -22.61 21.46
C SER A 514 -26.72 -22.63 20.73
N ILE A 515 -25.88 -23.65 20.97
CA ILE A 515 -24.50 -23.67 20.44
C ILE A 515 -24.51 -23.67 18.92
N ARG A 516 -23.60 -22.90 18.34
CA ARG A 516 -23.41 -22.74 16.90
C ARG A 516 -22.06 -23.25 16.45
N ILE A 517 -21.01 -22.99 17.23
CA ILE A 517 -19.65 -23.38 16.90
C ILE A 517 -19.04 -24.10 18.11
N LEU A 518 -18.39 -25.23 17.85
CA LEU A 518 -17.71 -26.03 18.86
C LEU A 518 -16.31 -26.39 18.36
N HIS A 519 -15.31 -25.93 19.10
CA HIS A 519 -13.89 -26.22 18.84
C HIS A 519 -13.38 -27.32 19.76
N LEU A 520 -12.98 -28.44 19.18
CA LEU A 520 -12.42 -29.61 19.87
C LEU A 520 -11.13 -30.11 19.19
N GLU A 521 -10.59 -29.35 18.25
CA GLU A 521 -9.38 -29.67 17.51
C GLU A 521 -8.15 -29.72 18.42
N HIS A 522 -7.10 -30.44 18.00
CA HIS A 522 -5.87 -30.60 18.77
C HIS A 522 -6.11 -31.15 20.18
N ASN A 523 -6.83 -32.26 20.28
CA ASN A 523 -7.05 -33.02 21.51
C ASN A 523 -6.63 -34.49 21.32
N SER A 524 -7.06 -35.38 22.24
CA SER A 524 -6.80 -36.82 22.16
C SER A 524 -8.10 -37.62 22.16
N ILE A 525 -9.14 -37.09 21.51
CA ILE A 525 -10.46 -37.72 21.44
C ILE A 525 -10.39 -38.92 20.50
N ASN A 526 -10.83 -40.09 20.99
CA ASN A 526 -10.77 -41.36 20.26
C ASN A 526 -12.13 -41.88 19.78
N ASN A 527 -13.24 -41.37 20.33
CA ASN A 527 -14.60 -41.80 20.02
C ASN A 527 -15.50 -40.59 19.76
N MET A 528 -16.46 -40.75 18.85
CA MET A 528 -17.52 -39.77 18.61
C MET A 528 -18.45 -39.63 19.82
N ILE A 529 -19.03 -38.45 19.98
CA ILE A 529 -19.92 -38.05 21.08
C ILE A 529 -21.30 -37.64 20.55
N LEU A 530 -22.33 -37.64 21.41
CA LEU A 530 -23.63 -37.08 21.04
C LEU A 530 -23.55 -35.56 21.00
N LEU A 531 -23.85 -35.00 19.83
CA LEU A 531 -23.78 -33.57 19.57
C LEU A 531 -25.15 -32.89 19.70
N PRO A 532 -25.18 -31.61 20.08
CA PRO A 532 -26.41 -30.82 20.14
C PRO A 532 -26.93 -30.47 18.74
N VAL A 533 -28.25 -30.56 18.55
CA VAL A 533 -28.94 -30.41 17.24
C VAL A 533 -28.75 -29.01 16.60
N ALA A 534 -28.47 -27.99 17.40
CA ALA A 534 -28.37 -26.60 16.98
C ALA A 534 -27.02 -26.21 16.32
N LEU A 535 -26.03 -27.11 16.37
CA LEU A 535 -24.67 -26.86 15.94
C LEU A 535 -24.61 -26.54 14.43
N GLY A 536 -23.89 -25.48 14.08
CA GLY A 536 -23.68 -25.03 12.70
C GLY A 536 -22.31 -25.43 12.14
N GLU A 537 -21.29 -25.43 13.01
CA GLU A 537 -19.91 -25.72 12.67
C GLU A 537 -19.23 -26.52 13.78
N LEU A 538 -18.51 -27.58 13.39
CA LEU A 538 -17.82 -28.48 14.29
C LEU A 538 -16.38 -28.70 13.84
N HIS A 539 -15.45 -28.39 14.74
CA HIS A 539 -14.03 -28.64 14.58
C HIS A 539 -13.60 -29.83 15.44
N LEU A 540 -13.12 -30.89 14.79
CA LEU A 540 -12.62 -32.12 15.40
C LEU A 540 -11.26 -32.51 14.81
N GLU A 541 -10.60 -31.59 14.12
CA GLU A 541 -9.32 -31.81 13.45
C GLU A 541 -8.23 -32.17 14.46
N HIS A 542 -7.17 -32.87 14.03
CA HIS A 542 -6.04 -33.19 14.90
C HIS A 542 -6.45 -33.93 16.20
N ASN A 543 -7.26 -34.98 16.04
CA ASN A 543 -7.63 -35.91 17.12
C ASN A 543 -7.22 -37.34 16.72
N VAL A 544 -7.66 -38.35 17.47
CA VAL A 544 -7.34 -39.77 17.22
C VAL A 544 -8.62 -40.59 16.97
N ILE A 545 -9.60 -39.99 16.28
CA ILE A 545 -10.88 -40.63 15.97
C ILE A 545 -10.68 -41.66 14.86
N GLU A 546 -11.10 -42.91 15.12
CA GLU A 546 -10.93 -44.02 14.18
C GLU A 546 -12.19 -44.34 13.35
N LYS A 547 -13.39 -44.00 13.85
CA LYS A 547 -14.66 -44.31 13.18
C LYS A 547 -15.79 -43.40 13.62
N ILE A 548 -16.81 -43.30 12.76
CA ILE A 548 -18.10 -42.65 13.05
C ILE A 548 -19.20 -43.70 12.95
N PRO A 549 -19.69 -44.24 14.09
CA PRO A 549 -20.82 -45.19 14.09
C PRO A 549 -22.11 -44.61 13.51
N ASP A 550 -22.96 -45.48 12.94
CA ASP A 550 -24.37 -45.16 12.65
C ASP A 550 -25.04 -44.72 13.97
N GLU A 551 -25.82 -43.64 13.95
CA GLU A 551 -26.40 -42.94 15.12
C GLU A 551 -25.49 -41.96 15.91
N SER A 552 -24.24 -41.71 15.50
CA SER A 552 -23.39 -40.70 16.18
C SER A 552 -23.97 -39.28 16.12
N PHE A 553 -24.69 -38.98 15.04
CA PHE A 553 -25.34 -37.69 14.83
C PHE A 553 -26.86 -37.83 14.99
N PRO A 554 -27.52 -36.97 15.79
CA PRO A 554 -28.97 -36.82 15.70
C PRO A 554 -29.36 -36.20 14.35
N PHE A 555 -30.65 -36.14 14.03
CA PHE A 555 -31.15 -35.44 12.85
C PHE A 555 -30.79 -33.95 12.91
N MET A 556 -29.70 -33.56 12.24
CA MET A 556 -29.11 -32.22 12.31
C MET A 556 -29.40 -31.43 11.04
N ASN A 557 -30.31 -30.46 11.16
CA ASN A 557 -30.70 -29.57 10.07
C ASN A 557 -29.94 -28.22 10.10
N SER A 558 -28.98 -28.07 11.01
CA SER A 558 -28.23 -26.82 11.18
C SER A 558 -26.75 -26.95 10.85
N LEU A 559 -26.18 -28.17 10.87
CA LEU A 559 -24.74 -28.36 10.67
C LEU A 559 -24.38 -28.18 9.20
N LEU A 560 -23.63 -27.11 8.92
CA LEU A 560 -23.19 -26.75 7.57
C LEU A 560 -21.73 -27.16 7.33
N ARG A 561 -20.88 -27.14 8.37
CA ARG A 561 -19.45 -27.43 8.25
C ARG A 561 -19.02 -28.46 9.29
N LEU A 562 -18.33 -29.48 8.80
CA LEU A 562 -17.76 -30.54 9.61
C LEU A 562 -16.29 -30.73 9.22
N HIS A 563 -15.41 -30.44 10.15
CA HIS A 563 -13.98 -30.55 9.96
C HIS A 563 -13.44 -31.75 10.75
N LEU A 564 -12.89 -32.71 10.03
CA LEU A 564 -12.41 -33.99 10.56
C LEU A 564 -10.97 -34.27 10.12
N ASP A 565 -10.26 -33.24 9.65
CA ASP A 565 -8.91 -33.33 9.13
C ASP A 565 -7.91 -33.86 10.18
N HIS A 566 -6.84 -34.54 9.78
CA HIS A 566 -5.82 -35.08 10.70
C HIS A 566 -6.39 -35.98 11.82
N ASN A 567 -7.24 -36.95 11.48
CA ASN A 567 -7.67 -38.04 12.36
C ASN A 567 -7.16 -39.40 11.82
N LEU A 568 -7.69 -40.51 12.33
CA LEU A 568 -7.23 -41.87 12.04
C LEU A 568 -8.32 -42.75 11.40
N PHE A 569 -9.21 -42.16 10.59
CA PHE A 569 -10.34 -42.91 10.02
C PHE A 569 -9.91 -44.12 9.16
N GLY A 570 -8.83 -44.01 8.39
CA GLY A 570 -8.47 -45.06 7.43
C GLY A 570 -9.66 -45.36 6.50
N ASP A 571 -10.02 -46.63 6.33
CA ASP A 571 -11.18 -47.03 5.53
C ASP A 571 -12.42 -47.37 6.41
N ASN A 572 -12.48 -46.89 7.66
CA ASN A 572 -13.55 -47.23 8.62
C ASN A 572 -14.84 -46.42 8.46
N LEU A 573 -14.94 -45.53 7.46
CA LEU A 573 -16.17 -44.77 7.16
C LEU A 573 -17.15 -45.65 6.38
N VAL A 574 -18.20 -46.11 7.07
CA VAL A 574 -19.21 -47.04 6.55
C VAL A 574 -20.53 -46.33 6.19
N ALA A 575 -21.43 -47.04 5.49
CA ALA A 575 -22.81 -46.58 5.29
C ALA A 575 -23.46 -46.18 6.63
N GLY A 576 -24.12 -45.02 6.67
CA GLY A 576 -24.72 -44.49 7.90
C GLY A 576 -23.89 -43.41 8.60
N SER A 577 -22.56 -43.36 8.39
CA SER A 577 -21.64 -42.44 9.10
C SER A 577 -22.10 -40.98 9.10
N PHE A 578 -22.67 -40.49 8.00
CA PHE A 578 -23.14 -39.11 7.83
C PHE A 578 -24.65 -38.99 7.58
N ARG A 579 -25.42 -40.08 7.68
CA ARG A 579 -26.81 -40.19 7.17
C ARG A 579 -27.77 -39.09 7.67
N HIS A 580 -27.56 -38.60 8.88
CA HIS A 580 -28.42 -37.59 9.51
C HIS A 580 -27.97 -36.13 9.29
N LEU A 581 -26.89 -35.90 8.52
CA LEU A 581 -26.33 -34.57 8.23
C LEU A 581 -26.85 -34.01 6.90
N LEU A 582 -28.18 -33.84 6.80
CA LEU A 582 -28.85 -33.52 5.54
C LEU A 582 -28.55 -32.12 4.98
N THR A 583 -28.00 -31.22 5.79
CA THR A 583 -27.70 -29.83 5.42
C THR A 583 -26.22 -29.55 5.27
N LEU A 584 -25.37 -30.56 5.42
CA LEU A 584 -23.92 -30.41 5.41
C LEU A 584 -23.44 -29.94 4.04
N GLN A 585 -22.66 -28.86 4.04
CA GLN A 585 -22.12 -28.22 2.83
C GLN A 585 -20.62 -28.46 2.71
N HIS A 586 -19.89 -28.47 3.82
CA HIS A 586 -18.44 -28.63 3.84
C HIS A 586 -18.02 -29.82 4.69
N LEU A 587 -17.24 -30.73 4.10
CA LEU A 587 -16.69 -31.90 4.76
C LEU A 587 -15.16 -31.96 4.54
N GLY A 588 -14.42 -31.73 5.63
CA GLY A 588 -12.96 -31.85 5.67
C GLY A 588 -12.53 -33.25 6.12
N LEU A 589 -11.78 -33.97 5.28
CA LEU A 589 -11.24 -35.31 5.55
C LEU A 589 -9.75 -35.40 5.18
N THR A 590 -9.04 -34.27 5.17
CA THR A 590 -7.61 -34.19 4.84
C THR A 590 -6.77 -34.97 5.86
N TYR A 591 -5.65 -35.61 5.47
CA TYR A 591 -4.76 -36.30 6.42
C TYR A 591 -5.42 -37.37 7.31
N ASN A 592 -6.31 -38.21 6.76
CA ASN A 592 -7.03 -39.25 7.51
C ASN A 592 -6.58 -40.68 7.22
N ASN A 593 -5.47 -40.81 6.50
CA ASN A 593 -4.89 -42.11 6.14
C ASN A 593 -5.85 -43.00 5.31
N ILE A 594 -6.81 -42.39 4.62
CA ILE A 594 -7.85 -43.06 3.82
C ILE A 594 -7.21 -43.63 2.55
N SER A 595 -7.40 -44.92 2.28
CA SER A 595 -6.87 -45.59 1.08
C SER A 595 -7.88 -45.68 -0.06
N HIS A 596 -9.17 -45.67 0.27
CA HIS A 596 -10.27 -45.77 -0.70
C HIS A 596 -11.32 -44.69 -0.45
N ILE A 597 -11.86 -44.10 -1.52
CA ILE A 597 -12.94 -43.13 -1.39
C ILE A 597 -14.15 -43.83 -0.73
N PRO A 598 -14.67 -43.31 0.40
CA PRO A 598 -15.72 -43.97 1.18
C PRO A 598 -17.10 -43.75 0.54
N ARG A 599 -17.32 -44.39 -0.61
CA ARG A 599 -18.52 -44.23 -1.43
C ARG A 599 -19.81 -44.41 -0.63
N ASP A 600 -19.89 -45.47 0.16
CA ASP A 600 -21.10 -45.85 0.90
C ASP A 600 -21.45 -44.84 2.00
N ALA A 601 -20.45 -44.14 2.56
CA ALA A 601 -20.67 -43.08 3.55
C ALA A 601 -21.11 -41.76 2.89
N LEU A 602 -20.62 -41.47 1.68
CA LEU A 602 -20.89 -40.22 0.96
C LEU A 602 -22.19 -40.25 0.13
N GLN A 603 -22.71 -41.43 -0.21
CA GLN A 603 -23.81 -41.58 -1.16
C GLN A 603 -25.07 -40.76 -0.81
N ASP A 604 -25.37 -40.57 0.48
CA ASP A 604 -26.57 -39.85 0.95
C ASP A 604 -26.37 -38.32 1.11
N MET A 605 -25.15 -37.80 0.86
CA MET A 605 -24.76 -36.40 1.08
C MET A 605 -25.20 -35.46 -0.06
N SER A 606 -26.51 -35.34 -0.25
CA SER A 606 -27.11 -34.57 -1.35
C SER A 606 -26.89 -33.04 -1.29
N SER A 607 -26.59 -32.49 -0.11
CA SER A 607 -26.36 -31.04 0.10
C SER A 607 -24.88 -30.62 0.05
N LEU A 608 -23.97 -31.58 -0.12
CA LEU A 608 -22.53 -31.34 -0.01
C LEU A 608 -22.02 -30.48 -1.17
N GLN A 609 -21.27 -29.44 -0.86
CA GLN A 609 -20.73 -28.45 -1.80
C GLN A 609 -19.20 -28.51 -1.88
N TYR A 610 -18.52 -28.80 -0.77
CA TYR A 610 -17.07 -28.82 -0.64
C TYR A 610 -16.63 -30.12 0.01
N LEU A 611 -15.75 -30.86 -0.68
CA LEU A 611 -15.20 -32.12 -0.20
C LEU A 611 -13.68 -32.11 -0.30
N HIS A 612 -13.00 -32.15 0.86
CA HIS A 612 -11.54 -32.17 0.92
C HIS A 612 -11.04 -33.53 1.37
N LEU A 613 -10.29 -34.19 0.52
CA LEU A 613 -9.67 -35.51 0.73
C LEU A 613 -8.15 -35.46 0.48
N SER A 614 -7.56 -34.26 0.53
CA SER A 614 -6.13 -34.07 0.26
C SER A 614 -5.25 -34.78 1.30
N HIS A 615 -3.99 -35.04 0.94
CA HIS A 615 -3.02 -35.66 1.86
C HIS A 615 -3.48 -37.00 2.48
N ASN A 616 -4.22 -37.81 1.72
CA ASN A 616 -4.59 -39.17 2.10
C ASN A 616 -3.71 -40.20 1.38
N ARG A 617 -4.10 -41.48 1.41
CA ARG A 617 -3.39 -42.57 0.74
C ARG A 617 -4.19 -43.16 -0.42
N LEU A 618 -5.03 -42.36 -1.06
CA LEU A 618 -5.88 -42.80 -2.18
C LEU A 618 -5.00 -43.29 -3.33
N THR A 619 -5.30 -44.47 -3.88
CA THR A 619 -4.47 -45.10 -4.94
C THR A 619 -5.15 -45.16 -6.30
N TYR A 620 -6.48 -45.17 -6.35
CA TYR A 620 -7.28 -45.22 -7.56
C TYR A 620 -8.60 -44.46 -7.40
N ILE A 621 -9.19 -44.00 -8.52
CA ILE A 621 -10.57 -43.49 -8.56
C ILE A 621 -11.40 -44.39 -9.47
N ASP A 622 -12.28 -45.17 -8.87
CA ASP A 622 -13.18 -46.11 -9.55
C ASP A 622 -14.38 -45.43 -10.21
N ARG A 623 -15.11 -46.21 -11.02
CA ARG A 623 -16.35 -45.75 -11.66
C ARG A 623 -17.37 -45.32 -10.61
N GLY A 624 -17.75 -44.05 -10.60
CA GLY A 624 -18.71 -43.48 -9.64
C GLY A 624 -18.23 -43.55 -8.20
N ALA A 625 -16.93 -43.35 -7.96
CA ALA A 625 -16.30 -43.50 -6.64
C ALA A 625 -16.93 -42.61 -5.54
N PHE A 626 -17.55 -41.48 -5.92
CA PHE A 626 -18.17 -40.54 -4.99
C PHE A 626 -19.69 -40.71 -4.84
N GLY A 627 -20.31 -41.72 -5.48
CA GLY A 627 -21.76 -41.87 -5.50
C GLY A 627 -22.43 -40.80 -6.38
N THR A 628 -23.54 -40.23 -5.93
CA THR A 628 -24.24 -39.13 -6.61
C THR A 628 -24.20 -37.88 -5.73
N LEU A 629 -23.22 -37.00 -5.98
CA LEU A 629 -23.07 -35.73 -5.28
C LEU A 629 -23.42 -34.56 -6.23
N PRO A 630 -24.71 -34.21 -6.34
CA PRO A 630 -25.19 -33.38 -7.45
C PRO A 630 -24.75 -31.92 -7.38
N ILE A 631 -24.45 -31.40 -6.19
CA ILE A 631 -24.15 -29.97 -5.98
C ILE A 631 -22.76 -29.72 -5.39
N VAL A 632 -21.84 -30.68 -5.50
CA VAL A 632 -20.43 -30.42 -5.13
C VAL A 632 -19.84 -29.46 -6.14
N PHE A 633 -19.36 -28.32 -5.65
CA PHE A 633 -18.67 -27.30 -6.44
C PHE A 633 -17.16 -27.50 -6.44
N GLU A 634 -16.60 -28.04 -5.37
CA GLU A 634 -15.15 -28.12 -5.19
C GLU A 634 -14.75 -29.47 -4.59
N LEU A 635 -13.82 -30.15 -5.28
CA LEU A 635 -13.27 -31.44 -4.89
C LEU A 635 -11.74 -31.37 -4.89
N HIS A 636 -11.15 -31.61 -3.73
CA HIS A 636 -9.71 -31.72 -3.56
C HIS A 636 -9.30 -33.16 -3.22
N VAL A 637 -8.48 -33.76 -4.07
CA VAL A 637 -7.87 -35.09 -3.89
C VAL A 637 -6.36 -35.03 -4.14
N ASP A 638 -5.77 -33.86 -3.96
CA ASP A 638 -4.34 -33.60 -4.11
C ASP A 638 -3.49 -34.22 -3.00
N PHE A 639 -2.18 -34.31 -3.22
CA PHE A 639 -1.22 -34.95 -2.30
C PHE A 639 -1.64 -36.38 -1.88
N ASN A 640 -2.19 -37.14 -2.83
CA ASN A 640 -2.52 -38.55 -2.65
C ASN A 640 -1.55 -39.43 -3.46
N ASN A 641 -1.82 -40.72 -3.51
CA ASN A 641 -1.00 -41.68 -4.26
C ASN A 641 -1.73 -42.22 -5.49
N ILE A 642 -2.64 -41.42 -6.08
CA ILE A 642 -3.53 -41.85 -7.16
C ILE A 642 -2.69 -42.13 -8.40
N SER A 643 -2.79 -43.35 -8.92
CA SER A 643 -1.98 -43.81 -10.06
C SER A 643 -2.80 -44.01 -11.33
N ALA A 644 -4.10 -44.32 -11.18
CA ALA A 644 -5.01 -44.60 -12.28
C ALA A 644 -6.45 -44.15 -11.97
N LEU A 645 -7.21 -43.85 -13.03
CA LEU A 645 -8.63 -43.50 -12.99
C LEU A 645 -9.41 -44.42 -13.91
N SER A 646 -10.68 -44.68 -13.56
CA SER A 646 -11.64 -45.37 -14.42
C SER A 646 -12.42 -44.41 -15.33
N SER A 647 -13.03 -44.92 -16.41
CA SER A 647 -14.04 -44.16 -17.17
C SER A 647 -15.27 -43.89 -16.27
N ASN A 648 -15.84 -42.69 -16.34
CA ASN A 648 -16.91 -42.21 -15.44
C ASN A 648 -16.50 -42.20 -13.95
N ALA A 649 -15.25 -41.81 -13.66
CA ALA A 649 -14.74 -41.71 -12.29
C ALA A 649 -15.60 -40.76 -11.42
N PHE A 650 -15.96 -39.60 -11.95
CA PHE A 650 -16.69 -38.52 -11.25
C PHE A 650 -18.19 -38.48 -11.62
N HIS A 651 -18.78 -39.65 -11.90
CA HIS A 651 -20.19 -39.74 -12.29
C HIS A 651 -21.11 -39.03 -11.27
N GLY A 652 -22.07 -38.25 -11.74
CA GLY A 652 -23.07 -37.57 -10.90
C GLY A 652 -22.66 -36.19 -10.38
N MET A 653 -21.41 -35.77 -10.53
CA MET A 653 -20.90 -34.46 -10.06
C MET A 653 -21.11 -33.34 -11.10
N LEU A 654 -22.36 -33.12 -11.50
CA LEU A 654 -22.70 -32.26 -12.63
C LEU A 654 -22.41 -30.76 -12.41
N GLN A 655 -22.33 -30.33 -11.14
CA GLN A 655 -22.08 -28.94 -10.74
C GLN A 655 -20.62 -28.69 -10.31
N LEU A 656 -19.73 -29.68 -10.46
CA LEU A 656 -18.33 -29.52 -10.07
C LEU A 656 -17.67 -28.41 -10.88
N LEU A 657 -17.15 -27.39 -10.19
CA LEU A 657 -16.48 -26.23 -10.77
C LEU A 657 -14.95 -26.38 -10.67
N VAL A 658 -14.46 -26.84 -9.52
CA VAL A 658 -13.04 -26.96 -9.21
C VAL A 658 -12.69 -28.41 -8.90
N LEU A 659 -11.72 -28.96 -9.62
CA LEU A 659 -11.15 -30.28 -9.37
C LEU A 659 -9.62 -30.17 -9.23
N ASN A 660 -9.12 -30.43 -8.02
CA ASN A 660 -7.70 -30.48 -7.74
C ASN A 660 -7.23 -31.93 -7.56
N MET A 661 -6.39 -32.38 -8.47
CA MET A 661 -5.74 -33.69 -8.48
C MET A 661 -4.21 -33.56 -8.51
N SER A 662 -3.68 -32.41 -8.08
CA SER A 662 -2.23 -32.16 -8.09
C SER A 662 -1.48 -33.08 -7.11
N TYR A 663 -0.16 -33.16 -7.25
CA TYR A 663 0.70 -33.96 -6.36
C TYR A 663 0.22 -35.42 -6.19
N ASN A 664 0.01 -36.09 -7.32
CA ASN A 664 -0.38 -37.50 -7.39
C ASN A 664 0.59 -38.25 -8.33
N ASN A 665 0.34 -39.54 -8.56
CA ASN A 665 1.17 -40.40 -9.40
C ASN A 665 0.50 -40.75 -10.74
N VAL A 666 -0.40 -39.90 -11.23
CA VAL A 666 -1.20 -40.19 -12.42
C VAL A 666 -0.31 -40.16 -13.66
N ARG A 667 -0.26 -41.28 -14.39
CA ARG A 667 0.50 -41.40 -15.65
C ARG A 667 -0.37 -41.22 -16.89
N HIS A 668 -1.58 -41.77 -16.85
CA HIS A 668 -2.52 -41.77 -17.96
C HIS A 668 -3.95 -41.59 -17.42
N ILE A 669 -4.75 -40.80 -18.13
CA ILE A 669 -6.17 -40.62 -17.83
C ILE A 669 -6.95 -41.24 -19.00
N PRO A 670 -7.85 -42.22 -18.78
CA PRO A 670 -8.61 -42.81 -19.86
C PRO A 670 -9.65 -41.83 -20.43
N PRO A 671 -10.01 -41.94 -21.72
CA PRO A 671 -11.11 -41.19 -22.29
C PRO A 671 -12.41 -41.43 -21.52
N GLY A 672 -13.18 -40.37 -21.29
CA GLY A 672 -14.42 -40.42 -20.52
C GLY A 672 -14.24 -40.51 -19.00
N ALA A 673 -13.02 -40.37 -18.46
CA ALA A 673 -12.82 -40.24 -17.00
C ALA A 673 -13.58 -39.03 -16.42
N PHE A 674 -13.55 -37.90 -17.14
CA PHE A 674 -14.23 -36.64 -16.79
C PHE A 674 -15.62 -36.50 -17.40
N HIS A 675 -16.20 -37.58 -17.89
CA HIS A 675 -17.51 -37.55 -18.52
C HIS A 675 -18.58 -37.07 -17.53
N GLY A 676 -19.38 -36.08 -17.93
CA GLY A 676 -20.42 -35.48 -17.10
C GLY A 676 -20.00 -34.25 -16.30
N LEU A 677 -18.71 -33.90 -16.26
CA LEU A 677 -18.20 -32.68 -15.60
C LEU A 677 -18.38 -31.43 -16.47
N VAL A 678 -19.62 -31.18 -16.92
CA VAL A 678 -19.95 -30.10 -17.87
C VAL A 678 -19.80 -28.70 -17.30
N ALA A 679 -19.89 -28.54 -15.97
CA ALA A 679 -19.73 -27.27 -15.27
C ALA A 679 -18.27 -26.93 -14.90
N LEU A 680 -17.34 -27.88 -15.04
CA LEU A 680 -15.96 -27.74 -14.55
C LEU A 680 -15.26 -26.55 -15.22
N THR A 681 -14.78 -25.62 -14.42
CA THR A 681 -14.08 -24.40 -14.86
C THR A 681 -12.58 -24.49 -14.59
N ASP A 682 -12.17 -25.09 -13.48
CA ASP A 682 -10.78 -25.12 -13.01
C ASP A 682 -10.34 -26.56 -12.74
N LEU A 683 -9.32 -27.01 -13.48
CA LEU A 683 -8.75 -28.34 -13.35
C LEU A 683 -7.25 -28.26 -13.06
N ASP A 684 -6.83 -28.76 -11.91
CA ASP A 684 -5.41 -28.87 -11.55
C ASP A 684 -4.95 -30.32 -11.60
N LEU A 685 -4.01 -30.60 -12.51
CA LEU A 685 -3.33 -31.88 -12.69
C LEU A 685 -1.81 -31.72 -12.58
N SER A 686 -1.34 -30.65 -11.94
CA SER A 686 0.08 -30.38 -11.77
C SER A 686 0.77 -31.41 -10.87
N HIS A 687 2.10 -31.47 -10.91
CA HIS A 687 2.88 -32.40 -10.07
C HIS A 687 2.40 -33.86 -10.20
N ASN A 688 2.24 -34.33 -11.43
CA ASN A 688 1.89 -35.70 -11.77
C ASN A 688 2.94 -36.28 -12.73
N GLN A 689 2.67 -37.46 -13.30
CA GLN A 689 3.56 -38.15 -14.24
C GLN A 689 2.96 -38.20 -15.65
N LEU A 690 2.12 -37.24 -16.01
CA LEU A 690 1.41 -37.22 -17.29
C LEU A 690 2.40 -36.97 -18.43
N THR A 691 2.32 -37.82 -19.46
CA THR A 691 3.08 -37.64 -20.71
C THR A 691 2.22 -37.09 -21.85
N LYS A 692 0.91 -37.30 -21.79
CA LYS A 692 -0.11 -36.90 -22.77
C LYS A 692 -1.51 -36.95 -22.14
N LEU A 693 -2.50 -36.28 -22.73
CA LEU A 693 -3.91 -36.25 -22.29
C LEU A 693 -4.87 -36.75 -23.38
N GLU A 694 -4.38 -37.64 -24.25
CA GLU A 694 -5.14 -38.15 -25.38
C GLU A 694 -4.78 -39.60 -25.68
N ASN A 695 -5.71 -40.30 -26.34
CA ASN A 695 -5.42 -41.53 -27.06
C ASN A 695 -5.38 -41.25 -28.58
N LYS A 696 -5.39 -42.29 -29.42
CA LYS A 696 -5.29 -42.12 -30.89
C LYS A 696 -6.47 -41.34 -31.51
N THR A 697 -7.65 -41.34 -30.89
CA THR A 697 -8.89 -40.87 -31.50
C THR A 697 -9.68 -39.86 -30.66
N HIS A 698 -9.42 -39.75 -29.36
CA HIS A 698 -10.18 -38.94 -28.40
C HIS A 698 -9.23 -38.25 -27.41
N GLY A 699 -9.49 -36.97 -27.16
CA GLY A 699 -8.86 -36.18 -26.09
C GLY A 699 -9.63 -36.29 -24.77
N VAL A 700 -8.91 -36.30 -23.65
CA VAL A 700 -9.51 -36.44 -22.31
C VAL A 700 -10.32 -35.20 -21.90
N LEU A 701 -9.93 -34.01 -22.38
CA LEU A 701 -10.59 -32.74 -22.05
C LEU A 701 -11.83 -32.46 -22.91
N ALA A 702 -12.17 -33.33 -23.87
CA ALA A 702 -13.24 -33.08 -24.85
C ALA A 702 -14.63 -32.90 -24.22
N ASP A 703 -14.87 -33.59 -23.09
CA ASP A 703 -16.14 -33.57 -22.35
C ASP A 703 -16.29 -32.31 -21.46
N LEU A 704 -15.21 -31.55 -21.24
CA LEU A 704 -15.18 -30.41 -20.32
C LEU A 704 -15.57 -29.10 -21.02
N LEU A 705 -16.87 -28.95 -21.30
CA LEU A 705 -17.39 -27.85 -22.13
C LEU A 705 -17.18 -26.45 -21.54
N SER A 706 -17.19 -26.33 -20.21
CA SER A 706 -17.06 -25.06 -19.49
C SER A 706 -15.64 -24.75 -19.04
N LEU A 707 -14.65 -25.61 -19.34
CA LEU A 707 -13.30 -25.48 -18.82
C LEU A 707 -12.67 -24.14 -19.20
N GLU A 708 -12.23 -23.39 -18.20
CA GLU A 708 -11.62 -22.08 -18.36
C GLU A 708 -10.13 -22.12 -18.02
N LYS A 709 -9.74 -22.88 -16.98
CA LYS A 709 -8.36 -23.01 -16.53
C LYS A 709 -7.94 -24.46 -16.41
N VAL A 710 -6.73 -24.74 -16.90
CA VAL A 710 -6.09 -26.04 -16.71
C VAL A 710 -4.62 -25.86 -16.33
N ASN A 711 -4.23 -26.46 -15.21
CA ASN A 711 -2.85 -26.50 -14.75
C ASN A 711 -2.27 -27.89 -14.99
N LEU A 712 -1.25 -27.95 -15.85
CA LEU A 712 -0.51 -29.16 -16.21
C LEU A 712 0.98 -29.03 -15.88
N SER A 713 1.34 -28.08 -15.01
CA SER A 713 2.74 -27.85 -14.64
C SER A 713 3.36 -29.05 -13.93
N TYR A 714 4.69 -29.14 -13.93
CA TYR A 714 5.42 -30.23 -13.26
C TYR A 714 4.94 -31.63 -13.67
N ASN A 715 4.86 -31.86 -14.98
CA ASN A 715 4.55 -33.15 -15.58
C ASN A 715 5.68 -33.57 -16.54
N ALA A 716 5.46 -34.63 -17.32
CA ALA A 716 6.41 -35.14 -18.30
C ALA A 716 5.92 -34.97 -19.75
N ILE A 717 5.10 -33.94 -20.02
CA ILE A 717 4.55 -33.68 -21.35
C ILE A 717 5.67 -33.19 -22.25
N SER A 718 5.87 -33.86 -23.38
CA SER A 718 6.91 -33.51 -24.37
C SER A 718 6.34 -33.02 -25.70
N TYR A 719 5.04 -33.21 -25.95
CA TYR A 719 4.37 -32.84 -27.19
C TYR A 719 2.91 -32.49 -26.92
N VAL A 720 2.39 -31.46 -27.60
CA VAL A 720 0.97 -31.08 -27.57
C VAL A 720 0.34 -31.37 -28.93
N SER A 721 -0.56 -32.35 -28.99
CA SER A 721 -1.24 -32.75 -30.23
C SER A 721 -2.51 -31.93 -30.50
N LYS A 722 -3.03 -32.03 -31.74
CA LYS A 722 -4.28 -31.36 -32.16
C LYS A 722 -5.52 -31.75 -31.36
N ILE A 723 -5.55 -32.95 -30.75
CA ILE A 723 -6.71 -33.47 -30.03
C ILE A 723 -6.59 -33.35 -28.50
N MET A 724 -5.41 -32.96 -28.00
CA MET A 724 -5.17 -32.80 -26.57
C MET A 724 -6.06 -31.72 -25.95
N PHE A 725 -6.21 -30.60 -26.65
CA PHE A 725 -7.13 -29.51 -26.29
C PHE A 725 -8.27 -29.43 -27.32
N PRO A 726 -9.54 -29.59 -26.92
CA PRO A 726 -10.63 -29.70 -27.86
C PRO A 726 -10.95 -28.36 -28.54
N TYR A 727 -11.35 -28.44 -29.81
CA TYR A 727 -11.85 -27.32 -30.58
C TYR A 727 -13.00 -27.76 -31.48
N SER A 728 -14.09 -27.01 -31.47
CA SER A 728 -15.20 -27.19 -32.41
C SER A 728 -15.78 -25.83 -32.80
N PRO A 729 -16.11 -25.59 -34.08
CA PRO A 729 -16.83 -24.39 -34.50
C PRO A 729 -18.23 -24.28 -33.89
N TYR A 730 -18.84 -25.41 -33.53
CA TYR A 730 -20.21 -25.51 -33.05
C TYR A 730 -20.32 -25.55 -31.53
N ILE A 731 -19.26 -25.98 -30.84
CA ILE A 731 -19.23 -26.10 -29.37
C ILE A 731 -18.38 -24.97 -28.79
N PRO A 732 -18.94 -24.12 -27.92
CA PRO A 732 -18.27 -22.89 -27.48
C PRO A 732 -17.32 -23.14 -26.30
N TYR A 733 -16.27 -23.97 -26.46
CA TYR A 733 -15.23 -24.17 -25.44
C TYR A 733 -14.68 -22.82 -24.93
N LYS A 734 -14.40 -22.72 -23.62
CA LYS A 734 -14.08 -21.46 -22.92
C LYS A 734 -12.63 -21.29 -22.48
N LEU A 735 -11.77 -22.26 -22.77
CA LEU A 735 -10.40 -22.31 -22.26
C LEU A 735 -9.64 -20.99 -22.45
N SER A 736 -9.24 -20.39 -21.33
CA SER A 736 -8.62 -19.06 -21.24
C SER A 736 -7.27 -19.07 -20.52
N TYR A 737 -6.99 -20.08 -19.69
CA TYR A 737 -5.72 -20.22 -18.96
C TYR A 737 -5.16 -21.64 -19.12
N VAL A 738 -3.90 -21.73 -19.54
CA VAL A 738 -3.15 -23.00 -19.64
C VAL A 738 -1.77 -22.80 -19.03
N ASP A 739 -1.47 -23.61 -18.02
CA ASP A 739 -0.12 -23.73 -17.47
C ASP A 739 0.49 -25.07 -17.89
N LEU A 740 1.59 -24.99 -18.65
CA LEU A 740 2.40 -26.10 -19.13
C LEU A 740 3.86 -25.96 -18.65
N SER A 741 4.10 -25.15 -17.62
CA SER A 741 5.44 -24.95 -17.08
C SER A 741 6.05 -26.23 -16.50
N TYR A 742 7.38 -26.27 -16.33
CA TYR A 742 8.06 -27.43 -15.75
C TYR A 742 7.70 -28.76 -16.44
N ASN A 743 7.67 -28.75 -17.78
CA ASN A 743 7.47 -29.92 -18.61
C ASN A 743 8.71 -30.15 -19.52
N LYS A 744 8.60 -31.03 -20.52
CA LYS A 744 9.71 -31.41 -21.41
C LYS A 744 9.45 -31.01 -22.86
N ILE A 745 8.75 -29.89 -23.09
CA ILE A 745 8.32 -29.46 -24.42
C ILE A 745 9.50 -28.78 -25.15
N PRO A 746 10.00 -29.32 -26.28
CA PRO A 746 11.14 -28.74 -26.99
C PRO A 746 10.72 -27.73 -28.08
N ILE A 747 9.54 -27.90 -28.68
CA ILE A 747 9.04 -27.11 -29.81
C ILE A 747 7.53 -26.92 -29.65
N LEU A 748 7.05 -25.71 -29.96
CA LEU A 748 5.62 -25.41 -30.06
C LEU A 748 5.17 -25.46 -31.52
N THR A 749 4.22 -26.35 -31.85
CA THR A 749 3.73 -26.57 -33.23
C THR A 749 2.37 -25.91 -33.47
N SER A 750 1.99 -25.73 -34.74
CA SER A 750 0.69 -25.18 -35.14
C SER A 750 -0.49 -26.12 -34.85
N GLU A 751 -0.23 -27.38 -34.50
CA GLU A 751 -1.27 -28.36 -34.16
C GLU A 751 -1.98 -28.02 -32.85
N ALA A 752 -1.23 -27.51 -31.86
CA ALA A 752 -1.72 -27.14 -30.54
C ALA A 752 -2.71 -25.96 -30.55
N VAL A 753 -2.61 -25.11 -31.57
CA VAL A 753 -3.29 -23.82 -31.70
C VAL A 753 -4.80 -23.92 -31.86
N ASN A 754 -5.31 -25.06 -32.37
CA ASN A 754 -6.74 -25.22 -32.62
C ASN A 754 -7.57 -25.08 -31.33
N GLY A 755 -7.13 -25.71 -30.24
CA GLY A 755 -7.78 -25.65 -28.92
C GLY A 755 -7.56 -24.35 -28.14
N TRP A 756 -6.60 -23.50 -28.57
CA TRP A 756 -6.15 -22.33 -27.80
C TRP A 756 -6.64 -20.99 -28.35
N LYS A 757 -7.55 -20.96 -29.33
CA LYS A 757 -7.98 -19.70 -29.97
C LYS A 757 -8.56 -18.65 -29.01
N LYS A 758 -9.09 -19.06 -27.85
CA LYS A 758 -9.64 -18.16 -26.83
C LYS A 758 -8.70 -17.93 -25.64
N LEU A 759 -7.48 -18.49 -25.70
CA LEU A 759 -6.52 -18.44 -24.61
C LEU A 759 -6.09 -16.99 -24.33
N VAL A 760 -6.10 -16.63 -23.05
CA VAL A 760 -5.68 -15.33 -22.51
C VAL A 760 -4.33 -15.44 -21.83
N THR A 761 -4.08 -16.55 -21.13
CA THR A 761 -2.81 -16.80 -20.43
C THR A 761 -2.21 -18.15 -20.84
N LEU A 762 -0.94 -18.12 -21.25
CA LEU A 762 -0.14 -19.31 -21.55
C LEU A 762 1.17 -19.25 -20.77
N LEU A 763 1.38 -20.21 -19.88
CA LEU A 763 2.62 -20.36 -19.13
C LEU A 763 3.41 -21.57 -19.64
N LEU A 764 4.64 -21.34 -20.07
CA LEU A 764 5.56 -22.35 -20.61
C LEU A 764 6.95 -22.24 -19.97
N HIS A 765 7.09 -21.57 -18.82
CA HIS A 765 8.38 -21.40 -18.19
C HIS A 765 9.00 -22.73 -17.74
N HIS A 766 10.32 -22.80 -17.65
CA HIS A 766 11.05 -24.01 -17.25
C HIS A 766 10.72 -25.24 -18.14
N ASN A 767 10.74 -25.04 -19.46
CA ASN A 767 10.66 -26.10 -20.46
C ASN A 767 11.99 -26.20 -21.24
N LEU A 768 11.98 -26.94 -22.36
CA LEU A 768 13.13 -27.11 -23.25
C LEU A 768 12.94 -26.36 -24.58
N VAL A 769 12.09 -25.32 -24.60
CA VAL A 769 11.69 -24.66 -25.85
C VAL A 769 12.90 -23.99 -26.49
N THR A 770 13.28 -24.45 -27.69
CA THR A 770 14.40 -23.87 -28.47
C THR A 770 13.90 -22.90 -29.54
N GLU A 771 12.74 -23.20 -30.14
CA GLU A 771 12.10 -22.39 -31.18
C GLU A 771 10.57 -22.45 -31.11
N ILE A 772 9.93 -21.38 -31.60
CA ILE A 772 8.48 -21.29 -31.80
C ILE A 772 8.23 -21.28 -33.31
N LEU A 773 7.52 -22.28 -33.83
CA LEU A 773 7.28 -22.40 -35.27
C LEU A 773 6.40 -21.25 -35.80
N LYS A 774 6.47 -21.04 -37.11
CA LYS A 774 5.76 -19.96 -37.82
C LYS A 774 4.25 -20.03 -37.59
N ASP A 775 3.61 -18.87 -37.43
CA ASP A 775 2.16 -18.68 -37.30
C ASP A 775 1.49 -19.37 -36.07
N VAL A 776 2.26 -19.88 -35.11
CA VAL A 776 1.72 -20.55 -33.91
C VAL A 776 0.98 -19.57 -33.01
N VAL A 777 1.64 -18.47 -32.62
CA VAL A 777 1.07 -17.47 -31.71
C VAL A 777 0.13 -16.51 -32.44
N LYS A 778 0.31 -16.33 -33.76
CA LYS A 778 -0.54 -15.49 -34.63
C LYS A 778 -2.02 -15.81 -34.50
N ASN A 779 -2.33 -17.09 -34.32
CA ASN A 779 -3.70 -17.59 -34.24
C ASN A 779 -4.30 -17.50 -32.83
N LEU A 780 -3.51 -17.09 -31.82
CA LEU A 780 -3.93 -16.90 -30.43
C LEU A 780 -4.33 -15.44 -30.21
N THR A 781 -5.39 -15.00 -30.89
CA THR A 781 -5.75 -13.57 -30.97
C THR A 781 -6.16 -12.93 -29.65
N LYS A 782 -6.46 -13.72 -28.61
CA LYS A 782 -6.82 -13.23 -27.26
C LYS A 782 -5.68 -13.32 -26.23
N LEU A 783 -4.49 -13.80 -26.61
CA LEU A 783 -3.40 -14.05 -25.67
C LEU A 783 -2.87 -12.74 -25.11
N GLU A 784 -3.04 -12.52 -23.80
CA GLU A 784 -2.57 -11.33 -23.09
C GLU A 784 -1.28 -11.59 -22.30
N THR A 785 -1.16 -12.77 -21.70
CA THR A 785 -0.03 -13.15 -20.82
C THR A 785 0.69 -14.35 -21.42
N PHE A 786 1.98 -14.18 -21.70
CA PHE A 786 2.79 -15.23 -22.30
C PHE A 786 4.13 -15.38 -21.58
N ASP A 787 4.29 -16.47 -20.82
CA ASP A 787 5.54 -16.78 -20.11
C ASP A 787 6.35 -17.85 -20.84
N LEU A 788 7.55 -17.48 -21.27
CA LEU A 788 8.54 -18.34 -21.92
C LEU A 788 9.89 -18.30 -21.16
N SER A 789 9.90 -17.82 -19.92
CA SER A 789 11.13 -17.71 -19.15
C SER A 789 11.77 -19.07 -18.84
N PHE A 790 13.07 -19.10 -18.57
CA PHE A 790 13.81 -20.34 -18.27
C PHE A 790 13.65 -21.41 -19.36
N ASN A 791 13.84 -21.02 -20.62
CA ASN A 791 13.86 -21.91 -21.77
C ASN A 791 15.20 -21.79 -22.52
N GLU A 792 15.33 -22.42 -23.68
CA GLU A 792 16.55 -22.40 -24.50
C GLU A 792 16.42 -21.55 -25.77
N ILE A 793 15.52 -20.57 -25.78
CA ILE A 793 15.20 -19.79 -26.98
C ILE A 793 16.40 -18.94 -27.39
N SER A 794 16.94 -19.20 -28.57
CA SER A 794 18.10 -18.48 -29.13
C SER A 794 17.73 -17.51 -30.25
N LYS A 795 16.62 -17.78 -30.97
CA LYS A 795 16.09 -16.95 -32.04
C LYS A 795 14.57 -16.91 -31.92
N LEU A 796 14.00 -15.71 -32.00
CA LEU A 796 12.57 -15.47 -32.07
C LEU A 796 12.31 -14.71 -33.37
N GLN A 797 11.36 -15.11 -34.21
CA GLN A 797 11.08 -14.42 -35.49
C GLN A 797 9.74 -13.68 -35.39
N SER A 798 9.61 -12.52 -36.06
CA SER A 798 8.32 -11.80 -36.14
C SER A 798 7.22 -12.66 -36.76
N SER A 799 7.58 -13.54 -37.70
CA SER A 799 6.69 -14.52 -38.34
C SER A 799 6.15 -15.61 -37.38
N SER A 800 6.82 -15.88 -36.26
CA SER A 800 6.39 -16.84 -35.24
C SER A 800 5.31 -16.26 -34.32
N LEU A 801 5.39 -14.96 -34.04
CA LEU A 801 4.42 -14.23 -33.23
C LEU A 801 3.21 -13.75 -34.06
N GLY A 802 3.43 -13.44 -35.35
CA GLY A 802 2.43 -12.81 -36.23
C GLY A 802 2.05 -11.40 -35.73
N PRO A 803 1.10 -10.70 -36.37
CA PRO A 803 0.55 -9.44 -35.83
C PRO A 803 -0.25 -9.74 -34.54
N SER A 804 0.46 -10.02 -33.45
CA SER A 804 -0.12 -10.41 -32.17
C SER A 804 -0.50 -9.16 -31.40
N ASN A 805 -1.70 -8.67 -31.69
CA ASN A 805 -2.20 -7.41 -31.18
C ASN A 805 -2.81 -7.50 -29.77
N SER A 806 -2.61 -8.59 -29.02
CA SER A 806 -3.24 -8.76 -27.69
C SER A 806 -2.28 -8.98 -26.54
N ILE A 807 -1.02 -9.38 -26.80
CA ILE A 807 -0.07 -9.66 -25.72
C ILE A 807 0.24 -8.36 -24.97
N LYS A 808 -0.05 -8.36 -23.67
CA LYS A 808 0.22 -7.26 -22.73
C LYS A 808 1.42 -7.56 -21.85
N TRP A 809 1.63 -8.81 -21.48
CA TRP A 809 2.73 -9.24 -20.62
C TRP A 809 3.48 -10.39 -21.28
N MET A 810 4.78 -10.20 -21.52
CA MET A 810 5.65 -11.20 -22.13
C MET A 810 6.90 -11.37 -21.28
N ASN A 811 7.19 -12.62 -20.89
CA ASN A 811 8.36 -12.96 -20.11
C ASN A 811 9.29 -13.89 -20.87
N LEU A 812 10.50 -13.42 -21.12
CA LEU A 812 11.59 -14.12 -21.82
C LEU A 812 12.85 -14.19 -20.95
N GLN A 813 12.74 -13.97 -19.63
CA GLN A 813 13.87 -14.03 -18.71
C GLN A 813 14.60 -15.37 -18.81
N ARG A 814 15.93 -15.38 -18.66
CA ARG A 814 16.76 -16.60 -18.69
C ARG A 814 16.55 -17.44 -19.95
N ASN A 815 16.73 -16.82 -21.11
CA ASN A 815 16.83 -17.49 -22.40
C ASN A 815 18.23 -17.25 -23.01
N ARG A 816 18.42 -17.60 -24.30
CA ARG A 816 19.70 -17.48 -25.01
C ARG A 816 19.66 -16.39 -26.10
N LEU A 817 18.79 -15.38 -25.96
CA LEU A 817 18.61 -14.31 -26.94
C LEU A 817 19.84 -13.39 -26.99
N ARG A 818 20.35 -13.10 -28.20
CA ARG A 818 21.47 -12.16 -28.43
C ARG A 818 21.05 -10.76 -28.84
N GLN A 819 19.93 -10.64 -29.53
CA GLN A 819 19.38 -9.37 -29.99
C GLN A 819 17.86 -9.43 -29.93
N TRP A 820 17.19 -8.28 -29.94
CA TRP A 820 15.74 -8.17 -30.13
C TRP A 820 15.41 -8.13 -31.63
N PRO A 821 14.75 -9.15 -32.20
CA PRO A 821 14.58 -9.29 -33.65
C PRO A 821 13.14 -9.07 -34.13
N ILE A 822 12.27 -8.46 -33.31
CA ILE A 822 10.83 -8.39 -33.57
C ILE A 822 10.40 -6.95 -33.92
N ASP A 823 9.73 -6.81 -35.07
CA ASP A 823 9.14 -5.56 -35.54
C ASP A 823 8.05 -5.06 -34.58
N VAL A 824 7.99 -3.74 -34.32
CA VAL A 824 7.04 -3.09 -33.38
C VAL A 824 5.60 -3.46 -33.63
N ASP A 825 5.22 -3.52 -34.91
CA ASP A 825 3.84 -3.75 -35.33
C ASP A 825 3.32 -5.11 -34.86
N THR A 826 4.24 -6.05 -34.57
CA THR A 826 3.98 -7.39 -34.05
C THR A 826 3.53 -7.37 -32.57
N LEU A 827 3.97 -6.39 -31.77
CA LEU A 827 3.84 -6.38 -30.30
C LEU A 827 3.30 -5.04 -29.76
N ALA A 828 2.43 -4.37 -30.52
CA ALA A 828 1.99 -3.00 -30.23
C ALA A 828 1.25 -2.80 -28.89
N GLN A 829 0.71 -3.86 -28.27
CA GLN A 829 -0.04 -3.80 -26.99
C GLN A 829 0.77 -4.23 -25.76
N VAL A 830 2.04 -4.61 -25.93
CA VAL A 830 2.88 -5.08 -24.82
C VAL A 830 3.08 -3.94 -23.82
N ARG A 831 2.65 -4.17 -22.58
CA ARG A 831 2.82 -3.26 -21.43
C ARG A 831 4.01 -3.65 -20.57
N VAL A 832 4.34 -4.94 -20.51
CA VAL A 832 5.48 -5.44 -19.75
C VAL A 832 6.24 -6.47 -20.57
N LEU A 833 7.54 -6.23 -20.74
CA LEU A 833 8.44 -7.13 -21.44
C LEU A 833 9.65 -7.43 -20.55
N ASN A 834 9.81 -8.68 -20.14
CA ASN A 834 10.96 -9.12 -19.34
C ASN A 834 12.00 -9.83 -20.20
N LEU A 835 13.20 -9.25 -20.28
CA LEU A 835 14.37 -9.71 -21.03
C LEU A 835 15.60 -9.94 -20.13
N GLN A 836 15.41 -9.98 -18.81
CA GLN A 836 16.48 -10.15 -17.84
C GLN A 836 17.25 -11.47 -18.07
N GLU A 837 18.54 -11.48 -17.74
CA GLU A 837 19.38 -12.68 -17.77
C GLU A 837 19.43 -13.41 -19.12
N ASN A 838 19.48 -12.67 -20.23
CA ASN A 838 19.71 -13.21 -21.57
C ASN A 838 21.19 -13.02 -21.99
N ARG A 839 21.48 -13.10 -23.29
CA ARG A 839 22.80 -12.81 -23.87
C ARG A 839 22.75 -11.56 -24.77
N LEU A 840 21.88 -10.60 -24.44
CA LEU A 840 21.66 -9.42 -25.27
C LEU A 840 22.92 -8.56 -25.33
N ASP A 841 23.54 -8.46 -26.50
CA ASP A 841 24.67 -7.56 -26.75
C ASP A 841 24.23 -6.20 -27.31
N ASN A 842 23.04 -6.15 -27.92
CA ASN A 842 22.45 -4.94 -28.46
C ASN A 842 20.95 -4.81 -28.13
N ILE A 843 20.53 -3.62 -27.69
CA ILE A 843 19.12 -3.23 -27.35
C ILE A 843 18.67 -2.00 -28.16
N SER A 844 19.44 -1.60 -29.17
CA SER A 844 19.27 -0.33 -29.91
C SER A 844 18.18 -0.30 -30.98
N ASP A 845 17.30 -1.29 -31.08
CA ASP A 845 16.35 -1.31 -32.18
C ASP A 845 15.34 -0.16 -32.00
N GLN A 846 15.12 0.64 -33.06
CA GLN A 846 14.05 1.64 -33.12
C GLN A 846 12.72 1.02 -32.73
N SER A 847 12.58 -0.30 -32.91
CA SER A 847 11.40 -1.03 -32.50
C SER A 847 11.14 -1.00 -30.99
N LEU A 848 12.18 -1.17 -30.17
CA LEU A 848 12.07 -1.17 -28.71
C LEU A 848 11.75 0.23 -28.16
N VAL A 849 12.39 1.27 -28.69
CA VAL A 849 12.10 2.65 -28.30
C VAL A 849 10.64 3.01 -28.61
N THR A 850 10.12 2.53 -29.74
CA THR A 850 8.72 2.76 -30.11
C THR A 850 7.74 2.06 -29.16
N LEU A 851 8.08 0.88 -28.61
CA LEU A 851 7.29 0.21 -27.58
C LEU A 851 7.30 0.99 -26.26
N LEU A 852 8.48 1.47 -25.87
CA LEU A 852 8.66 2.31 -24.69
C LEU A 852 7.89 3.64 -24.79
N ASP A 853 7.87 4.28 -25.97
CA ASP A 853 7.05 5.48 -26.26
C ASP A 853 5.54 5.24 -26.11
N LYS A 854 5.09 4.01 -26.38
CA LYS A 854 3.69 3.59 -26.15
C LYS A 854 3.39 3.28 -24.67
N GLY A 855 4.37 3.44 -23.77
CA GLY A 855 4.22 3.23 -22.33
C GLY A 855 4.53 1.81 -21.86
N ALA A 856 5.19 0.99 -22.68
CA ALA A 856 5.65 -0.34 -22.26
C ALA A 856 6.75 -0.23 -21.18
N ARG A 857 6.68 -1.06 -20.15
CA ARG A 857 7.72 -1.25 -19.14
C ARG A 857 8.62 -2.43 -19.55
N MET A 858 9.90 -2.15 -19.75
CA MET A 858 10.90 -3.18 -20.02
C MET A 858 11.71 -3.51 -18.78
N LEU A 859 11.94 -4.80 -18.53
CA LEU A 859 12.82 -5.30 -17.48
C LEU A 859 14.03 -5.96 -18.16
N VAL A 860 15.23 -5.42 -17.93
CA VAL A 860 16.44 -5.84 -18.66
C VAL A 860 17.61 -6.22 -17.75
N ALA A 861 17.68 -5.65 -16.53
CA ALA A 861 18.76 -5.90 -15.57
C ALA A 861 18.25 -6.62 -14.30
N VAL A 862 19.08 -7.51 -13.71
CA VAL A 862 18.95 -8.06 -12.34
C VAL A 862 20.35 -8.23 -11.75
N SER A 863 20.47 -8.00 -10.44
CA SER A 863 21.69 -7.98 -9.61
C SER A 863 22.67 -9.17 -9.71
N ARG A 864 22.36 -10.32 -10.33
CA ARG A 864 23.23 -11.52 -10.28
C ARG A 864 23.84 -11.93 -11.64
N THR A 865 23.26 -11.54 -12.78
CA THR A 865 23.72 -11.90 -14.14
C THR A 865 23.21 -10.84 -15.14
N HIS A 866 24.11 -10.00 -15.69
CA HIS A 866 23.73 -8.90 -16.59
C HIS A 866 23.78 -9.33 -18.06
N ASN A 867 22.86 -8.79 -18.88
CA ASN A 867 22.99 -8.83 -20.33
C ASN A 867 24.29 -8.12 -20.77
N PRO A 868 25.09 -8.64 -21.71
CA PRO A 868 26.36 -8.08 -22.12
C PRO A 868 26.22 -6.84 -23.04
N ILE A 869 25.53 -5.79 -22.58
CA ILE A 869 25.17 -4.63 -23.40
C ILE A 869 26.40 -3.88 -23.93
N ILE A 870 26.44 -3.66 -25.25
CA ILE A 870 27.43 -2.80 -25.91
C ILE A 870 26.88 -1.37 -25.98
N CYS A 871 27.54 -0.45 -25.30
CA CYS A 871 27.21 0.97 -25.20
C CYS A 871 27.95 1.82 -26.23
N ASP A 872 27.69 1.54 -27.50
CA ASP A 872 28.12 2.39 -28.60
C ASP A 872 26.98 3.31 -29.05
N CYS A 873 27.20 4.02 -30.16
CA CYS A 873 26.23 4.97 -30.67
C CYS A 873 24.88 4.40 -31.10
N ARG A 874 24.73 3.08 -31.21
CA ARG A 874 23.44 2.46 -31.47
C ARG A 874 22.48 2.71 -30.31
N LEU A 875 22.93 2.83 -29.06
CA LEU A 875 22.05 3.10 -27.91
C LEU A 875 21.49 4.54 -27.83
N ARG A 876 21.92 5.45 -28.71
CA ARG A 876 21.47 6.87 -28.68
C ARG A 876 19.94 7.06 -28.70
N PRO A 877 19.14 6.32 -29.49
CA PRO A 877 17.67 6.46 -29.48
C PRO A 877 17.08 6.10 -28.12
N LEU A 878 17.58 5.03 -27.49
CA LEU A 878 17.17 4.62 -26.16
C LEU A 878 17.61 5.63 -25.10
N SER A 879 18.84 6.14 -25.18
CA SER A 879 19.31 7.23 -24.30
C SER A 879 18.45 8.49 -24.44
N HIS A 880 18.10 8.90 -25.67
CA HIS A 880 17.18 10.01 -25.92
C HIS A 880 15.81 9.77 -25.27
N TRP A 881 15.26 8.56 -25.40
CA TRP A 881 14.01 8.20 -24.75
C TRP A 881 14.09 8.22 -23.23
N ILE A 882 15.13 7.61 -22.63
CA ILE A 882 15.37 7.56 -21.18
C ILE A 882 15.44 8.98 -20.59
N ASN A 883 16.19 9.89 -21.25
CA ASN A 883 16.33 11.28 -20.82
C ASN A 883 15.00 12.04 -20.83
N ASN A 884 14.03 11.59 -21.63
CA ASN A 884 12.70 12.18 -21.69
C ASN A 884 11.73 11.60 -20.63
N GLN A 885 12.09 10.56 -19.85
CA GLN A 885 11.21 9.90 -18.86
C GLN A 885 11.19 10.54 -17.46
N LEU A 886 10.03 10.50 -16.79
CA LEU A 886 9.77 11.15 -15.48
C LEU A 886 10.40 10.39 -14.30
N GLU A 887 10.59 9.07 -14.45
CA GLU A 887 11.25 8.16 -13.52
C GLU A 887 12.24 7.29 -14.31
N VAL A 888 13.46 7.12 -13.78
CA VAL A 888 14.57 6.44 -14.46
C VAL A 888 14.96 5.13 -13.74
N ASP A 889 14.25 4.79 -12.66
CA ASP A 889 14.63 3.72 -11.72
C ASP A 889 14.92 2.34 -12.34
N PRO A 890 14.16 1.80 -13.32
CA PRO A 890 14.51 0.51 -13.91
C PRO A 890 15.73 0.56 -14.86
N TRP A 891 16.09 1.74 -15.38
CA TRP A 891 17.21 1.92 -16.30
C TRP A 891 18.53 2.23 -15.60
N ASN A 892 18.47 2.69 -14.34
CA ASN A 892 19.66 2.90 -13.52
C ASN A 892 20.47 1.61 -13.31
N GLU A 893 19.78 0.46 -13.30
CA GLU A 893 20.38 -0.86 -13.10
C GLU A 893 20.97 -1.46 -14.38
N VAL A 894 20.70 -0.88 -15.56
CA VAL A 894 21.20 -1.38 -16.84
C VAL A 894 22.61 -0.83 -17.08
N LYS A 895 23.59 -1.72 -17.10
CA LYS A 895 25.01 -1.39 -17.17
C LYS A 895 25.64 -1.79 -18.49
N CYS A 896 26.59 -0.98 -18.93
CA CYS A 896 27.43 -1.26 -20.09
C CYS A 896 28.47 -2.35 -19.77
N SER A 897 28.66 -3.28 -20.70
CA SER A 897 29.75 -4.28 -20.66
C SER A 897 30.91 -3.90 -21.58
N LEU A 898 30.60 -3.26 -22.71
CA LEU A 898 31.56 -2.70 -23.65
C LEU A 898 31.10 -1.29 -24.06
N PRO A 899 31.98 -0.40 -24.53
CA PRO A 899 33.44 -0.50 -24.53
C PRO A 899 34.06 -0.42 -23.11
N GLU A 900 35.32 -0.84 -22.93
CA GLU A 900 35.97 -0.96 -21.60
C GLU A 900 35.93 0.32 -20.76
N ASN A 901 36.02 1.48 -21.39
CA ASN A 901 35.96 2.79 -20.73
C ASN A 901 34.58 3.13 -20.13
N LEU A 902 33.52 2.44 -20.55
CA LEU A 902 32.17 2.58 -20.02
C LEU A 902 31.74 1.34 -19.22
N ASN A 903 32.62 0.37 -18.98
CA ASN A 903 32.25 -0.85 -18.28
C ASN A 903 31.65 -0.55 -16.89
N ASN A 904 30.54 -1.20 -16.55
CA ASN A 904 29.70 -0.96 -15.37
C ASN A 904 29.04 0.43 -15.26
N ALA A 905 29.21 1.33 -16.23
CA ALA A 905 28.50 2.59 -16.26
C ALA A 905 27.00 2.38 -16.52
N SER A 906 26.15 3.13 -15.81
CA SER A 906 24.70 3.08 -15.96
C SER A 906 24.24 3.89 -17.17
N ILE A 907 23.49 3.27 -18.09
CA ILE A 907 23.03 3.92 -19.33
C ILE A 907 22.18 5.17 -19.03
N ALA A 908 21.43 5.16 -17.93
CA ALA A 908 20.60 6.28 -17.48
C ALA A 908 21.38 7.52 -17.04
N GLN A 909 22.66 7.34 -16.67
CA GLN A 909 23.52 8.42 -16.20
C GLN A 909 24.46 8.95 -17.28
N LEU A 910 24.56 8.24 -18.41
CA LEU A 910 25.40 8.63 -19.53
C LEU A 910 24.70 9.68 -20.41
N SER A 911 25.46 10.72 -20.73
CA SER A 911 25.11 11.72 -21.72
C SER A 911 25.16 11.13 -23.13
N GLN A 912 24.37 11.70 -24.05
CA GLN A 912 24.37 11.25 -25.46
C GLN A 912 25.74 11.35 -26.15
N GLU A 913 26.63 12.20 -25.61
CA GLU A 913 27.99 12.44 -26.11
C GLU A 913 28.95 11.27 -25.81
N GLU A 914 28.67 10.46 -24.78
CA GLU A 914 29.51 9.33 -24.37
C GLU A 914 29.32 8.09 -25.26
N PHE A 915 28.22 8.01 -26.02
CA PHE A 915 27.98 6.94 -26.99
C PHE A 915 28.69 7.23 -28.33
N VAL A 916 29.97 6.89 -28.43
CA VAL A 916 30.84 7.15 -29.60
C VAL A 916 30.62 6.10 -30.71
N CYS A 917 30.61 6.54 -31.99
CA CYS A 917 30.64 5.64 -33.15
C CYS A 917 32.05 5.55 -33.74
N ASP A 918 32.39 4.42 -34.36
CA ASP A 918 33.48 4.37 -35.34
C ASP A 918 33.17 5.22 -36.58
N ALA A 919 34.23 5.75 -37.22
CA ALA A 919 34.10 6.75 -38.29
C ALA A 919 33.36 6.25 -39.55
N ASN A 920 33.24 4.93 -39.75
CA ASN A 920 32.65 4.28 -40.93
C ASN A 920 31.23 3.72 -40.67
N GLU A 921 30.60 4.00 -39.54
CA GLU A 921 29.29 3.44 -39.19
C GLU A 921 28.11 4.19 -39.88
N PRO A 922 27.19 3.47 -40.56
CA PRO A 922 26.06 4.08 -41.28
C PRO A 922 25.06 4.80 -40.35
N TRP A 923 25.02 4.44 -39.07
CA TRP A 923 24.07 4.96 -38.07
C TRP A 923 24.42 6.35 -37.53
N LYS A 924 25.65 6.84 -37.78
CA LYS A 924 26.17 8.14 -37.29
C LYS A 924 25.30 9.33 -37.68
N ASN A 925 24.58 9.23 -38.80
CA ASN A 925 23.75 10.30 -39.36
C ASN A 925 22.25 10.15 -39.04
N LEU A 926 21.79 9.00 -38.52
CA LEU A 926 20.37 8.77 -38.21
C LEU A 926 19.90 9.48 -36.92
N TYR A 927 20.79 9.68 -35.95
CA TYR A 927 20.49 10.36 -34.68
C TYR A 927 21.60 11.38 -34.34
N PRO A 928 21.53 12.61 -34.89
CA PRO A 928 22.47 13.68 -34.53
C PRO A 928 22.28 14.12 -33.08
N LEU A 929 23.36 14.55 -32.41
CA LEU A 929 23.28 15.20 -31.10
C LEU A 929 22.30 16.38 -31.15
N ASP A 930 21.26 16.34 -30.32
CA ASP A 930 20.21 17.37 -30.32
C ASP A 930 20.78 18.72 -29.87
N SER A 931 20.56 19.74 -30.70
CA SER A 931 20.88 21.12 -30.33
C SER A 931 19.79 21.65 -29.40
N HIS A 932 20.17 22.17 -28.23
CA HIS A 932 19.24 22.80 -27.27
C HIS A 932 18.31 23.85 -27.91
N VAL A 933 18.81 24.55 -28.95
CA VAL A 933 18.09 25.60 -29.69
C VAL A 933 18.38 25.49 -31.19
N LYS A 934 17.39 25.79 -32.04
CA LYS A 934 17.52 25.75 -33.50
C LYS A 934 16.97 27.02 -34.16
N ILE A 935 17.77 27.66 -35.03
CA ILE A 935 17.32 28.81 -35.83
C ILE A 935 16.33 28.33 -36.89
N ARG A 936 15.10 28.86 -36.84
CA ARG A 936 13.99 28.50 -37.73
C ARG A 936 14.05 29.28 -39.04
N THR A 937 14.00 30.61 -38.99
CA THR A 937 14.07 31.49 -40.17
C THR A 937 15.10 32.60 -40.02
N LEU A 938 15.62 33.04 -41.17
CA LEU A 938 16.48 34.21 -41.33
C LEU A 938 15.88 35.06 -42.45
N ASN A 939 15.14 36.11 -42.09
CA ASN A 939 14.42 36.96 -43.04
C ASN A 939 15.09 38.34 -43.09
N LYS A 940 15.42 38.82 -44.28
CA LYS A 940 15.95 40.19 -44.44
C LYS A 940 14.85 41.21 -44.11
N VAL A 941 15.18 42.23 -43.33
CA VAL A 941 14.23 43.32 -43.00
C VAL A 941 14.53 44.56 -43.86
N ASN A 942 15.80 44.95 -43.99
CA ASN A 942 16.25 46.02 -44.90
C ASN A 942 17.72 45.79 -45.35
N LYS A 943 18.38 46.78 -45.99
CA LYS A 943 19.72 46.63 -46.60
C LYS A 943 20.76 46.01 -45.65
N ASN A 944 20.73 46.39 -44.37
CA ASN A 944 21.75 46.05 -43.37
C ASN A 944 21.18 45.33 -42.14
N SER A 945 19.99 44.71 -42.25
CA SER A 945 19.36 44.00 -41.12
C SER A 945 18.68 42.69 -41.46
N VAL A 946 18.72 41.77 -40.50
CA VAL A 946 18.16 40.42 -40.60
C VAL A 946 17.35 40.12 -39.34
N ARG A 947 16.11 39.66 -39.53
CA ARG A 947 15.26 39.08 -38.50
C ARG A 947 15.54 37.59 -38.39
N ILE A 948 15.83 37.14 -37.18
CA ILE A 948 16.04 35.74 -36.86
C ILE A 948 14.88 35.23 -36.00
N THR A 949 14.45 33.99 -36.22
CA THR A 949 13.50 33.30 -35.32
C THR A 949 14.06 31.92 -34.95
N TRP A 950 13.69 31.39 -33.79
CA TRP A 950 14.22 30.10 -33.30
C TRP A 950 13.21 29.28 -32.49
N LEU A 951 13.56 28.01 -32.26
CA LEU A 951 12.84 27.06 -31.42
C LEU A 951 13.73 26.63 -30.25
N CYS A 952 13.13 26.47 -29.07
CA CYS A 952 13.74 25.84 -27.91
C CYS A 952 13.34 24.37 -27.90
N LEU A 953 14.32 23.46 -27.95
CA LEU A 953 14.07 22.01 -28.09
C LEU A 953 14.35 21.24 -26.80
N THR A 954 14.95 21.89 -25.79
CA THR A 954 15.27 21.27 -24.50
C THR A 954 14.24 21.60 -23.42
N SER A 955 14.07 20.69 -22.46
CA SER A 955 13.35 20.86 -21.19
C SER A 955 14.25 21.33 -20.05
N ASP A 956 15.55 21.48 -20.31
CA ASP A 956 16.53 22.01 -19.37
C ASP A 956 16.25 23.46 -18.95
N ASP A 957 16.92 23.91 -17.88
CA ASP A 957 16.89 25.30 -17.43
C ASP A 957 17.31 26.29 -18.53
N VAL A 958 16.35 27.07 -19.04
CA VAL A 958 16.54 28.11 -20.06
C VAL A 958 15.82 29.38 -19.61
N GLY A 959 16.60 30.38 -19.20
CA GLY A 959 16.19 31.74 -18.82
C GLY A 959 16.50 32.81 -19.87
N GLY A 960 17.11 32.46 -21.00
CA GLY A 960 17.37 33.42 -22.08
C GLY A 960 18.20 32.83 -23.20
N PHE A 961 18.56 33.67 -24.16
CA PHE A 961 19.36 33.27 -25.31
C PHE A 961 20.47 34.29 -25.58
N ARG A 962 21.61 33.82 -26.09
CA ARG A 962 22.72 34.65 -26.54
C ARG A 962 23.02 34.41 -27.99
N LEU A 963 22.83 35.44 -28.82
CA LEU A 963 23.19 35.46 -30.22
C LEU A 963 24.61 36.00 -30.36
N SER A 964 25.50 35.20 -30.95
CA SER A 964 26.87 35.60 -31.30
C SER A 964 27.03 35.61 -32.81
N ILE A 965 27.45 36.75 -33.36
CA ILE A 965 27.64 36.96 -34.79
C ILE A 965 29.13 37.08 -35.03
N ARG A 966 29.67 36.18 -35.85
CA ARG A 966 31.09 36.15 -36.21
C ARG A 966 31.28 36.31 -37.71
N GLU A 967 32.33 36.99 -38.12
CA GLU A 967 32.72 37.03 -39.52
C GLU A 967 33.34 35.69 -39.94
N LEU A 968 32.92 35.12 -41.07
CA LEU A 968 33.36 33.79 -41.52
C LEU A 968 34.82 33.74 -41.99
N ALA A 969 35.38 34.86 -42.46
CA ALA A 969 36.73 34.90 -43.04
C ALA A 969 37.85 34.77 -41.99
N ASN A 970 37.66 35.36 -40.81
CA ASN A 970 38.66 35.45 -39.74
C ASN A 970 38.13 34.97 -38.38
N ASN A 971 36.87 34.51 -38.30
CA ASN A 971 36.18 34.08 -37.09
C ASN A 971 36.08 35.15 -35.97
N THR A 972 36.23 36.43 -36.31
CA THR A 972 36.15 37.55 -35.38
C THR A 972 34.71 37.80 -34.92
N LEU A 973 34.51 38.15 -33.66
CA LEU A 973 33.20 38.47 -33.10
C LEU A 973 32.79 39.89 -33.52
N VAL A 974 31.70 40.00 -34.27
CA VAL A 974 31.17 41.27 -34.80
C VAL A 974 30.17 41.88 -33.82
N GLN A 975 29.22 41.06 -33.35
CA GLN A 975 28.18 41.52 -32.43
C GLN A 975 27.75 40.38 -31.51
N ARG A 976 27.35 40.74 -30.29
CA ARG A 976 26.71 39.85 -29.33
C ARG A 976 25.43 40.50 -28.82
N VAL A 977 24.34 39.75 -28.78
CA VAL A 977 23.04 40.21 -28.28
C VAL A 977 22.49 39.17 -27.31
N ASP A 978 22.21 39.61 -26.09
CA ASP A 978 21.47 38.80 -25.11
C ASP A 978 19.98 39.09 -25.24
N ILE A 979 19.20 38.02 -25.29
CA ILE A 979 17.80 38.01 -25.67
C ILE A 979 17.00 37.41 -24.50
N PRO A 980 15.92 38.06 -24.04
CA PRO A 980 15.13 37.60 -22.90
C PRO A 980 14.33 36.32 -23.21
N TYR A 981 13.93 35.58 -22.17
CA TYR A 981 13.25 34.28 -22.29
C TYR A 981 11.90 34.31 -23.01
N ASP A 982 11.22 35.47 -23.03
CA ASP A 982 9.85 35.63 -23.52
C ASP A 982 9.74 36.02 -25.00
N THR A 983 10.88 36.17 -25.67
CA THR A 983 10.98 36.50 -27.11
C THR A 983 11.44 35.31 -27.94
N ARG A 984 10.96 35.22 -29.18
CA ARG A 984 11.35 34.19 -30.17
C ARG A 984 11.77 34.76 -31.51
N GLU A 985 11.93 36.08 -31.56
CA GLU A 985 12.46 36.78 -32.71
C GLU A 985 13.40 37.90 -32.27
N GLN A 986 14.43 38.16 -33.08
CA GLN A 986 15.38 39.25 -32.86
C GLN A 986 15.79 39.84 -34.21
N VAL A 987 15.81 41.16 -34.31
CA VAL A 987 16.34 41.88 -35.48
C VAL A 987 17.78 42.30 -35.18
N VAL A 988 18.69 41.93 -36.07
CA VAL A 988 20.10 42.33 -36.04
C VAL A 988 20.29 43.43 -37.07
N ASN A 989 20.86 44.56 -36.66
CA ASN A 989 21.12 45.72 -37.51
C ASN A 989 22.63 45.93 -37.70
N GLY A 990 23.03 46.64 -38.77
CA GLY A 990 24.41 47.08 -38.97
C GLY A 990 25.34 46.04 -39.61
N LEU A 991 24.79 45.01 -40.28
CA LEU A 991 25.59 44.02 -40.99
C LEU A 991 26.04 44.56 -42.36
N SER A 992 27.34 44.55 -42.65
CA SER A 992 27.89 44.89 -43.97
C SER A 992 27.44 43.89 -45.04
N VAL A 993 27.12 44.39 -46.24
CA VAL A 993 26.58 43.62 -47.37
C VAL A 993 27.64 42.70 -48.02
N GLU A 994 28.91 43.06 -47.89
CA GLU A 994 30.04 42.38 -48.57
C GLU A 994 30.63 41.21 -47.76
N MET A 995 30.38 41.19 -46.45
CA MET A 995 30.94 40.19 -45.54
C MET A 995 30.01 38.99 -45.36
N LYS A 996 30.59 37.81 -45.10
CA LYS A 996 29.86 36.59 -44.73
C LYS A 996 29.89 36.42 -43.22
N TYR A 997 28.75 36.12 -42.60
CA TYR A 997 28.65 35.97 -41.15
C TYR A 997 28.21 34.56 -40.74
N SER A 998 28.62 34.12 -39.56
CA SER A 998 28.09 32.96 -38.84
C SER A 998 27.29 33.45 -37.64
N LEU A 999 25.99 33.13 -37.60
CA LEU A 999 25.10 33.47 -36.51
C LEU A 999 24.89 32.24 -35.65
N CYS A 1000 25.38 32.26 -34.41
CA CYS A 1000 25.27 31.16 -33.45
C CYS A 1000 24.39 31.57 -32.27
N LEU A 1001 23.39 30.74 -31.96
CA LEU A 1001 22.48 30.95 -30.83
C LEU A 1001 22.79 29.95 -29.71
N THR A 1002 22.93 30.43 -28.47
CA THR A 1002 23.20 29.61 -27.27
C THR A 1002 22.18 29.91 -26.18
N THR A 1003 21.92 28.96 -25.29
CA THR A 1003 20.99 29.16 -24.15
C THR A 1003 21.73 29.71 -22.93
N ILE A 1004 21.00 30.53 -22.19
CA ILE A 1004 21.38 31.03 -20.87
C ILE A 1004 20.41 30.40 -19.88
N SER A 1005 20.88 29.75 -18.82
CA SER A 1005 20.03 29.24 -17.73
C SER A 1005 19.48 30.38 -16.86
N THR A 1006 18.49 30.09 -16.01
CA THR A 1006 17.87 31.13 -15.16
C THR A 1006 18.79 31.73 -14.10
N ASP A 1007 19.92 31.08 -13.80
CA ASP A 1007 21.01 31.61 -12.97
C ASP A 1007 22.11 32.34 -13.77
N GLY A 1008 21.97 32.47 -15.09
CA GLY A 1008 22.88 33.22 -15.95
C GLY A 1008 24.04 32.41 -16.55
N THR A 1009 24.14 31.11 -16.31
CA THR A 1009 25.19 30.28 -16.94
C THR A 1009 24.93 30.08 -18.44
N ILE A 1010 25.98 30.21 -19.24
CA ILE A 1010 25.90 30.07 -20.70
C ILE A 1010 26.31 28.65 -21.07
N ARG A 1011 25.44 27.94 -21.78
CA ARG A 1011 25.74 26.58 -22.24
C ARG A 1011 26.57 26.60 -23.52
N LYS A 1012 27.45 25.60 -23.70
CA LYS A 1012 28.27 25.47 -24.91
C LYS A 1012 27.35 25.29 -26.13
N GLY A 1013 27.63 26.04 -27.21
CA GLY A 1013 26.86 25.99 -28.45
C GLY A 1013 27.28 24.83 -29.35
N HIS A 1014 26.31 24.23 -30.05
CA HIS A 1014 26.54 23.17 -31.02
C HIS A 1014 26.65 23.75 -32.44
N ALA A 1015 27.32 23.06 -33.37
CA ALA A 1015 27.44 23.51 -34.75
C ALA A 1015 26.05 23.69 -35.43
N ALA A 1016 25.07 22.87 -35.03
CA ALA A 1016 23.68 22.95 -35.49
C ALA A 1016 22.91 24.17 -34.93
N SER A 1017 23.42 24.83 -33.89
CA SER A 1017 22.88 26.09 -33.34
C SER A 1017 23.38 27.31 -34.13
N CYS A 1018 24.25 27.11 -35.13
CA CYS A 1018 24.83 28.14 -35.98
C CYS A 1018 24.30 28.07 -37.41
N ARG A 1019 24.15 29.23 -38.05
CA ARG A 1019 23.77 29.32 -39.47
C ARG A 1019 24.60 30.38 -40.19
N ALA A 1020 25.17 30.01 -41.33
CA ALA A 1020 25.95 30.90 -42.18
C ALA A 1020 25.04 31.82 -43.01
N LEU A 1021 25.38 33.10 -43.06
CA LEU A 1021 24.76 34.14 -43.88
C LEU A 1021 25.76 34.51 -45.00
N THR A 1022 25.53 34.00 -46.20
CA THR A 1022 26.56 33.99 -47.26
C THR A 1022 26.40 35.04 -48.37
N ARG A 1023 25.22 35.67 -48.57
CA ARG A 1023 24.99 36.85 -49.45
C ARG A 1023 23.71 37.63 -49.07
N LEU A 1024 23.79 38.96 -48.92
CA LEU A 1024 22.64 39.87 -48.76
C LEU A 1024 22.14 40.36 -50.14
N SER A 1025 21.80 39.48 -51.09
CA SER A 1025 21.40 39.89 -52.45
C SER A 1025 20.14 40.78 -52.47
N PHE A 1026 20.17 41.83 -53.29
CA PHE A 1026 19.05 42.73 -53.57
C PHE A 1026 18.19 42.16 -54.71
N ALA A 1027 16.93 41.87 -54.43
CA ALA A 1027 15.90 41.82 -55.46
C ALA A 1027 14.84 42.87 -55.12
N ILE A 1028 14.74 43.89 -55.97
CA ILE A 1028 13.63 44.82 -56.04
C ILE A 1028 12.45 44.00 -56.61
N LEU A 1029 11.33 43.94 -55.90
CA LEU A 1029 10.05 43.55 -56.48
C LEU A 1029 9.18 44.81 -56.48
N LEU A 1030 8.88 45.26 -57.71
CA LEU A 1030 7.82 46.22 -58.06
C LEU A 1030 6.45 45.64 -57.70
#